data_AF-A0A7S4CWE1-F1
#
_entry.id   AF-A0A7S4CWE1-F1
#
_cell.length_a   1.000
_cell.length_b   1.000
_cell.length_c   1.000
_cell.angle_alpha   90.00
_cell.angle_beta   90.00
_cell.angle_gamma   90.00
#
_symmetry.space_group_name_H-M   'P 1'
#
loop_
_entity.id
_entity.type
_entity.pdbx_description
1 polymer ?
#
loop_
_entity_poly.entity_id
_entity_poly.type
_entity_poly.pdbx_seq_one_letter_code
_entity_poly.pdbx_strand_id
1 'polypeptide(L)'
;IFFRQFFLSLFHSLTTRIVLNLISMAPQKVFVPSGTPGQAKIHVDDFIANNFTPYDGDGSFLAGPTENTLKTWQVVFALLKKEQEVGVLDVDIHTPSAVGAFTAGYIDKDHELCVGLQTDAPLKRSIKPKGGWRGVEGALKAYGFDYDPAVKEVFSKQVRTHNTAVFSMYTEAMRACRSSHLLTGLPDAYARGRIIGDYRRVALYGVDFLVKCKQEDYRFFSGRSDAETLRLREELSVQMAALGDLKALGRRYGFDLSHPATCLAEAVQWTYFGYLAAIQDQDGAAMSFGRVDAFLDIFAERDLKAGRLDERQVQELIDQLVIKMRCVRHLRAPAYNELFSGDPTWVTTCLGGVVERPDGALQHMVTKTSFRFLHTLRNLGCSPEPNLTVLWSQHLPQAFKHYATQITIDTSSIQYENDDLMRPRFGSDYSIACCVSAMKLGSHMQFFGARCNMPKLLLYVLNAGRDEISGKLVIPFLAELPHLQEPLVYQEVEQRFKKAQEWLAETYVNTMNCIHYSHDLYNYEGIQMALHDSNVHRLMAFGIAGLSVVADSLAAIKYCKEVTPVRDDRGITTDFVRRGDFPCFGNDDDRVDAIACEMTDNFYRELKRTPAYRGAQHTVSLLTITSNVVYGKATGTTPCGRRLGQPFGPGANPLHGRDQSGALASLASVAKLSYESCLDGISNTFSMVPMLIGQCGTDASRRENLAILLDGYFKKNAHHVNVNVMNRDTLLDAMENPQNYPQLTVRVSGYAVHFVKLTAEQQKDVVQRTMHGVPSFDTDATTNGLERLDSLCLEKGLGIERESSGLLREKSVDSPANVPVYRRTSTTSSSPVMSGGLHSIGASPSSSPEGSPGSSTDDIEDLANGLVLPVSSETDHLTGIVHSLETLSTCDGPGMRVMVFMQGCVKRCTFCHNPDSHPRNSEDAMRVTVDDIAVMLDRYRPWLQPRRGGITVSGGEPLLQAKYVGALFRRARRMGLTTCLDTACYGTPPQWDLVMPHTDIVLLCLKSMLPDVYRKITGLPAMERAKDFARYVASCGVELVLRWVLLEGVTDTDEQLTALADFAKSLRTFSYIELLPFHQLGKHKYEKLNREYTLAAEPSYDFGRAQGIRDRLILKMGVPARLMDNGTVSVEVPERFVEHEMP
;
A
#
# COMPACT_ATOMS: atom_id res chain seq x y z
N ILE A 1 -53.02 -9.88 -25.30
CA ILE A 1 -51.83 -9.66 -24.43
C ILE A 1 -50.65 -9.11 -25.23
N PHE A 2 -50.11 -9.84 -26.21
CA PHE A 2 -48.98 -9.44 -27.07
C PHE A 2 -49.02 -7.96 -27.54
N PHE A 3 -50.10 -7.52 -28.19
CA PHE A 3 -50.29 -6.11 -28.61
C PHE A 3 -50.16 -5.09 -27.46
N ARG A 4 -50.57 -5.43 -26.23
CA ARG A 4 -50.48 -4.55 -25.06
C ARG A 4 -49.04 -4.40 -24.57
N GLN A 5 -48.25 -5.48 -24.62
CA GLN A 5 -46.80 -5.44 -24.34
C GLN A 5 -46.05 -4.67 -25.43
N PHE A 6 -46.37 -4.90 -26.71
CA PHE A 6 -45.77 -4.15 -27.82
C PHE A 6 -46.05 -2.65 -27.70
N PHE A 7 -47.30 -2.25 -27.45
CA PHE A 7 -47.62 -0.84 -27.23
C PHE A 7 -47.00 -0.27 -25.95
N LEU A 8 -46.89 -1.03 -24.85
CA LEU A 8 -46.21 -0.56 -23.64
C LEU A 8 -44.71 -0.35 -23.85
N SER A 9 -44.02 -1.30 -24.51
CA SER A 9 -42.61 -1.17 -24.89
C SER A 9 -42.38 0.04 -25.81
N LEU A 10 -43.23 0.20 -26.84
CA LEU A 10 -43.17 1.34 -27.74
C LEU A 10 -43.44 2.66 -27.01
N PHE A 11 -44.42 2.71 -26.10
CA PHE A 11 -44.71 3.91 -25.31
C PHE A 11 -43.55 4.25 -24.39
N HIS A 12 -42.94 3.27 -23.73
CA HIS A 12 -41.80 3.47 -22.82
C HIS A 12 -40.58 4.01 -23.58
N SER A 13 -40.20 3.36 -24.69
CA SER A 13 -39.13 3.80 -25.59
C SER A 13 -39.37 5.21 -26.15
N LEU A 14 -40.62 5.54 -26.50
CA LEU A 14 -41.01 6.87 -26.94
C LEU A 14 -40.94 7.90 -25.80
N THR A 15 -41.39 7.56 -24.59
CA THR A 15 -41.28 8.46 -23.43
C THR A 15 -39.85 8.71 -23.02
N THR A 16 -38.95 7.72 -23.02
CA THR A 16 -37.52 7.95 -22.70
C THR A 16 -36.89 8.91 -23.70
N ARG A 17 -37.17 8.73 -25.01
CA ARG A 17 -36.73 9.66 -26.06
C ARG A 17 -37.36 11.06 -25.95
N ILE A 18 -38.64 11.15 -25.61
CA ILE A 18 -39.35 12.42 -25.43
C ILE A 18 -38.85 13.15 -24.18
N VAL A 19 -38.55 12.45 -23.08
CA VAL A 19 -37.98 13.04 -21.85
C VAL A 19 -36.58 13.59 -22.13
N LEU A 20 -35.70 12.81 -22.78
CA LEU A 20 -34.37 13.29 -23.19
C LEU A 20 -34.46 14.52 -24.10
N ASN A 21 -35.35 14.51 -25.09
CA ASN A 21 -35.54 15.66 -25.98
C ASN A 21 -36.17 16.88 -25.27
N LEU A 22 -37.12 16.69 -24.34
CA LEU A 22 -37.73 17.81 -23.60
C LEU A 22 -36.75 18.45 -22.60
N ILE A 23 -35.85 17.66 -22.00
CA ILE A 23 -34.76 18.14 -21.13
C ILE A 23 -33.80 19.09 -21.88
N SER A 24 -33.66 18.92 -23.20
CA SER A 24 -32.85 19.76 -24.09
C SER A 24 -33.48 21.14 -24.40
N MET A 25 -34.83 21.26 -24.44
CA MET A 25 -35.50 22.44 -25.00
C MET A 25 -35.67 23.65 -24.05
N ALA A 26 -35.24 23.57 -22.79
CA ALA A 26 -35.25 24.71 -21.87
C ALA A 26 -34.16 25.75 -22.25
N PRO A 27 -34.42 27.07 -22.22
CA PRO A 27 -33.44 28.08 -22.59
C PRO A 27 -32.30 28.17 -21.56
N GLN A 28 -31.19 27.48 -21.84
CA GLN A 28 -30.04 27.43 -20.95
C GLN A 28 -29.12 28.67 -21.11
N LYS A 29 -28.53 29.12 -20.00
CA LYS A 29 -27.21 29.75 -20.09
C LYS A 29 -26.23 28.67 -20.55
N VAL A 30 -25.81 28.72 -21.81
CA VAL A 30 -24.61 28.02 -22.27
C VAL A 30 -23.44 28.48 -21.41
N PHE A 31 -22.58 27.56 -20.97
CA PHE A 31 -21.29 27.93 -20.37
C PHE A 31 -20.42 28.55 -21.47
N VAL A 32 -20.46 29.88 -21.60
CA VAL A 32 -19.64 30.63 -22.55
C VAL A 32 -18.19 30.56 -22.08
N PRO A 33 -17.25 30.01 -22.88
CA PRO A 33 -15.85 29.98 -22.51
C PRO A 33 -15.27 31.39 -22.31
N SER A 34 -14.39 31.53 -21.32
CA SER A 34 -13.66 32.74 -20.97
C SER A 34 -12.65 33.13 -22.08
N GLY A 35 -13.10 33.85 -23.12
CA GLY A 35 -12.19 34.30 -24.19
C GLY A 35 -12.79 35.23 -25.25
N THR A 36 -11.96 36.14 -25.76
CA THR A 36 -12.24 36.99 -26.93
C THR A 36 -12.18 36.18 -28.24
N PRO A 37 -13.07 36.44 -29.23
CA PRO A 37 -12.96 35.84 -30.54
C PRO A 37 -11.61 36.13 -31.20
N GLY A 38 -10.85 35.07 -31.53
CA GLY A 38 -9.46 35.16 -32.03
C GLY A 38 -8.38 34.83 -31.00
N GLN A 39 -8.74 34.55 -29.74
CA GLN A 39 -7.83 34.09 -28.68
C GLN A 39 -8.43 32.90 -27.89
N ALA A 40 -9.11 31.99 -28.59
CA ALA A 40 -9.87 30.90 -27.97
C ALA A 40 -8.96 29.80 -27.38
N LYS A 41 -8.67 29.90 -26.08
CA LYS A 41 -7.93 28.88 -25.32
C LYS A 41 -8.86 27.82 -24.72
N ILE A 42 -8.32 26.63 -24.52
CA ILE A 42 -8.98 25.51 -23.83
C ILE A 42 -8.49 25.51 -22.38
N HIS A 43 -9.41 25.66 -21.42
CA HIS A 43 -9.14 25.72 -19.98
C HIS A 43 -10.24 24.99 -19.21
N VAL A 44 -10.10 23.67 -19.09
CA VAL A 44 -11.00 22.83 -18.27
C VAL A 44 -10.74 23.06 -16.78
N ASP A 45 -9.50 23.40 -16.43
CA ASP A 45 -9.05 23.79 -15.10
C ASP A 45 -9.75 25.08 -14.59
N ASP A 46 -9.78 26.14 -15.41
CA ASP A 46 -10.52 27.39 -15.13
C ASP A 46 -12.03 27.13 -15.01
N PHE A 47 -12.59 26.30 -15.91
CA PHE A 47 -14.00 25.91 -15.84
C PHE A 47 -14.32 25.19 -14.54
N ILE A 48 -13.52 24.20 -14.13
CA ILE A 48 -13.73 23.48 -12.87
C ILE A 48 -13.62 24.45 -11.69
N ALA A 49 -12.50 25.17 -11.57
CA ALA A 49 -12.22 26.05 -10.44
C ALA A 49 -13.31 27.11 -10.22
N ASN A 50 -13.90 27.65 -11.28
CA ASN A 50 -14.94 28.69 -11.20
C ASN A 50 -16.37 28.15 -11.00
N ASN A 51 -16.64 26.86 -11.19
CA ASN A 51 -18.02 26.32 -11.19
C ASN A 51 -18.27 25.15 -10.23
N PHE A 52 -17.25 24.45 -9.73
CA PHE A 52 -17.46 23.31 -8.83
C PHE A 52 -18.07 23.73 -7.48
N THR A 53 -18.90 22.86 -6.90
CA THR A 53 -19.46 23.04 -5.55
C THR A 53 -18.73 22.11 -4.58
N PRO A 54 -17.91 22.62 -3.64
CA PRO A 54 -17.31 21.79 -2.60
C PRO A 54 -18.40 21.13 -1.73
N TYR A 55 -18.15 19.92 -1.25
CA TYR A 55 -19.07 19.18 -0.40
C TYR A 55 -18.39 18.71 0.91
N ASP A 56 -18.76 19.35 2.02
CA ASP A 56 -18.28 19.04 3.38
C ASP A 56 -19.07 17.94 4.10
N GLY A 57 -20.19 17.50 3.53
CA GLY A 57 -21.09 16.50 4.12
C GLY A 57 -20.57 15.06 4.06
N ASP A 58 -21.38 14.12 4.53
CA ASP A 58 -21.07 12.69 4.56
C ASP A 58 -21.81 11.89 3.47
N GLY A 59 -21.72 10.56 3.53
CA GLY A 59 -22.36 9.68 2.54
C GLY A 59 -23.88 9.52 2.70
N SER A 60 -24.55 10.24 3.61
CA SER A 60 -25.99 10.04 3.90
C SER A 60 -26.94 10.35 2.73
N PHE A 61 -26.48 11.09 1.73
CA PHE A 61 -27.26 11.40 0.52
C PHE A 61 -27.22 10.29 -0.55
N LEU A 62 -26.33 9.30 -0.43
CA LEU A 62 -26.03 8.35 -1.51
C LEU A 62 -27.20 7.39 -1.79
N ALA A 63 -27.45 7.13 -3.08
CA ALA A 63 -28.53 6.28 -3.55
C ALA A 63 -28.05 4.87 -3.93
N GLY A 64 -28.83 3.86 -3.53
CA GLY A 64 -28.67 2.49 -4.02
C GLY A 64 -29.03 2.34 -5.51
N PRO A 65 -28.62 1.24 -6.16
CA PRO A 65 -28.68 1.10 -7.62
C PRO A 65 -30.12 1.06 -8.15
N THR A 66 -30.28 1.37 -9.44
CA THR A 66 -31.55 1.21 -10.16
C THR A 66 -31.70 -0.22 -10.72
N GLU A 67 -32.92 -0.57 -11.12
CA GLU A 67 -33.18 -1.83 -11.82
C GLU A 67 -32.39 -1.93 -13.13
N ASN A 68 -32.22 -0.81 -13.86
CA ASN A 68 -31.47 -0.76 -15.11
C ASN A 68 -29.96 -1.00 -14.89
N THR A 69 -29.39 -0.35 -13.87
CA THR A 69 -28.01 -0.61 -13.43
C THR A 69 -27.81 -2.07 -13.05
N LEU A 70 -28.73 -2.66 -12.27
CA LEU A 70 -28.65 -4.06 -11.87
C LEU A 70 -28.75 -5.02 -13.06
N LYS A 71 -29.66 -4.81 -14.01
CA LYS A 71 -29.76 -5.61 -15.25
C LYS A 71 -28.49 -5.52 -16.09
N THR A 72 -28.03 -4.30 -16.37
CA THR A 72 -26.82 -4.04 -17.16
C THR A 72 -25.60 -4.70 -16.51
N TRP A 73 -25.49 -4.62 -15.17
CA TRP A 73 -24.40 -5.25 -14.43
C TRP A 73 -24.52 -6.78 -14.39
N GLN A 74 -25.71 -7.35 -14.28
CA GLN A 74 -25.94 -8.80 -14.30
C GLN A 74 -25.48 -9.43 -15.62
N VAL A 75 -25.74 -8.78 -16.76
CA VAL A 75 -25.25 -9.22 -18.08
C VAL A 75 -23.70 -9.25 -18.09
N VAL A 76 -23.05 -8.15 -17.67
CA VAL A 76 -21.58 -8.09 -17.61
C VAL A 76 -21.03 -9.13 -16.65
N PHE A 77 -21.59 -9.27 -15.44
CA PHE A 77 -21.12 -10.21 -14.42
C PHE A 77 -21.23 -11.68 -14.86
N ALA A 78 -22.27 -12.05 -15.61
CA ALA A 78 -22.37 -13.37 -16.22
C ALA A 78 -21.27 -13.60 -17.28
N LEU A 79 -20.98 -12.59 -18.11
CA LEU A 79 -19.91 -12.65 -19.11
C LEU A 79 -18.50 -12.65 -18.46
N LEU A 80 -18.31 -11.97 -17.34
CA LEU A 80 -17.06 -11.98 -16.56
C LEU A 80 -16.76 -13.36 -15.98
N LYS A 81 -17.78 -14.07 -15.47
CA LYS A 81 -17.62 -15.47 -15.02
C LYS A 81 -17.22 -16.38 -16.18
N LYS A 82 -17.89 -16.26 -17.33
CA LYS A 82 -17.53 -17.01 -18.54
C LYS A 82 -16.12 -16.67 -19.04
N GLU A 83 -15.71 -15.40 -18.99
CA GLU A 83 -14.32 -14.98 -19.30
C GLU A 83 -13.31 -15.64 -18.34
N GLN A 84 -13.64 -15.80 -17.06
CA GLN A 84 -12.78 -16.50 -16.09
C GLN A 84 -12.63 -17.99 -16.39
N GLU A 85 -13.67 -18.64 -16.94
CA GLU A 85 -13.64 -20.06 -17.35
C GLU A 85 -12.80 -20.31 -18.61
N VAL A 86 -12.79 -19.39 -19.58
CA VAL A 86 -12.13 -19.58 -20.89
C VAL A 86 -10.88 -18.70 -21.12
N GLY A 87 -10.55 -17.81 -20.18
CA GLY A 87 -9.42 -16.87 -20.25
C GLY A 87 -9.68 -15.64 -21.12
N VAL A 88 -10.10 -15.82 -22.39
CA VAL A 88 -10.48 -14.74 -23.31
C VAL A 88 -11.82 -15.09 -23.97
N LEU A 89 -12.84 -14.27 -23.75
CA LEU A 89 -14.21 -14.57 -24.16
C LEU A 89 -14.41 -14.61 -25.68
N ASP A 90 -13.91 -13.60 -26.41
CA ASP A 90 -14.00 -13.46 -27.86
C ASP A 90 -12.96 -12.45 -28.38
N VAL A 91 -12.59 -12.54 -29.66
CA VAL A 91 -11.62 -11.65 -30.33
C VAL A 91 -12.05 -11.36 -31.77
N ASP A 92 -12.07 -10.10 -32.18
CA ASP A 92 -12.20 -9.74 -33.59
C ASP A 92 -10.87 -9.92 -34.32
N ILE A 93 -10.78 -10.96 -35.16
CA ILE A 93 -9.55 -11.32 -35.88
C ILE A 93 -9.42 -10.64 -37.25
N HIS A 94 -10.49 -10.02 -37.75
CA HIS A 94 -10.58 -9.46 -39.10
C HIS A 94 -10.36 -7.94 -39.14
N THR A 95 -10.65 -7.24 -38.04
CA THR A 95 -10.74 -5.78 -38.01
C THR A 95 -9.55 -5.15 -37.25
N PRO A 96 -8.57 -4.53 -37.95
CA PRO A 96 -7.54 -3.72 -37.30
C PRO A 96 -8.19 -2.55 -36.54
N SER A 97 -7.93 -2.47 -35.25
CA SER A 97 -8.61 -1.51 -34.37
C SER A 97 -8.23 -0.05 -34.68
N ALA A 98 -9.24 0.81 -34.72
CA ALA A 98 -9.16 2.26 -34.92
C ALA A 98 -10.43 2.93 -34.35
N VAL A 99 -10.45 4.26 -34.21
CA VAL A 99 -11.64 5.02 -33.80
C VAL A 99 -12.79 4.74 -34.78
N GLY A 100 -13.87 4.12 -34.31
CA GLY A 100 -14.95 3.71 -35.20
C GLY A 100 -14.55 2.68 -36.25
N ALA A 101 -13.67 1.72 -35.93
CA ALA A 101 -13.52 0.54 -36.77
C ALA A 101 -14.79 -0.36 -36.74
N PHE A 102 -15.46 -0.43 -35.59
CA PHE A 102 -16.56 -1.36 -35.31
C PHE A 102 -17.96 -0.74 -35.46
N THR A 103 -18.98 -1.60 -35.55
CA THR A 103 -20.40 -1.23 -35.40
C THR A 103 -20.73 -0.89 -33.94
N ALA A 104 -21.92 -0.33 -33.69
CA ALA A 104 -22.34 0.07 -32.35
C ALA A 104 -22.75 -1.16 -31.51
N GLY A 105 -21.86 -1.58 -30.60
CA GLY A 105 -22.10 -2.63 -29.61
C GLY A 105 -22.78 -2.11 -28.34
N TYR A 106 -23.60 -2.96 -27.73
CA TYR A 106 -24.41 -2.65 -26.54
C TYR A 106 -24.30 -3.78 -25.51
N ILE A 107 -24.57 -3.50 -24.24
CA ILE A 107 -24.69 -4.51 -23.17
C ILE A 107 -26.15 -4.97 -23.05
N ASP A 108 -27.06 -4.01 -22.90
CA ASP A 108 -28.50 -4.17 -22.74
C ASP A 108 -29.17 -2.86 -23.16
N LYS A 109 -29.40 -2.72 -24.46
CA LYS A 109 -29.69 -1.45 -25.13
C LYS A 109 -30.94 -0.72 -24.60
N ASP A 110 -31.90 -1.45 -24.03
CA ASP A 110 -33.13 -0.87 -23.50
C ASP A 110 -32.97 -0.35 -22.06
N HIS A 111 -31.88 -0.71 -21.38
CA HIS A 111 -31.56 -0.33 -20.00
C HIS A 111 -30.29 0.55 -19.87
N GLU A 112 -29.52 0.73 -20.94
CA GLU A 112 -28.31 1.57 -20.96
C GLU A 112 -28.61 3.08 -21.16
N LEU A 113 -28.33 3.89 -20.14
CA LEU A 113 -28.26 5.36 -20.22
C LEU A 113 -26.88 5.85 -20.71
N CYS A 114 -25.81 5.12 -20.40
CA CYS A 114 -24.47 5.36 -20.93
C CYS A 114 -24.07 4.20 -21.85
N VAL A 115 -23.82 4.47 -23.13
CA VAL A 115 -23.57 3.48 -24.18
C VAL A 115 -22.19 3.63 -24.82
N GLY A 116 -21.75 2.56 -25.49
CA GLY A 116 -20.46 2.49 -26.17
C GLY A 116 -19.65 1.29 -25.72
N LEU A 117 -19.04 0.57 -26.67
CA LEU A 117 -18.12 -0.55 -26.44
C LEU A 117 -16.95 -0.48 -27.43
N GLN A 118 -15.82 -1.10 -27.07
CA GLN A 118 -14.61 -1.12 -27.91
C GLN A 118 -14.84 -1.84 -29.25
N THR A 119 -15.72 -2.83 -29.24
CA THR A 119 -16.13 -3.64 -30.39
C THR A 119 -17.67 -3.67 -30.43
N ASP A 120 -18.22 -4.51 -31.31
CA ASP A 120 -19.64 -4.80 -31.46
C ASP A 120 -20.27 -5.59 -30.30
N ALA A 121 -19.48 -6.14 -29.37
CA ALA A 121 -19.96 -6.98 -28.26
C ALA A 121 -19.22 -6.73 -26.93
N PRO A 122 -19.86 -6.94 -25.77
CA PRO A 122 -19.21 -6.79 -24.46
C PRO A 122 -18.06 -7.79 -24.26
N LEU A 123 -16.95 -7.30 -23.71
CA LEU A 123 -15.68 -8.03 -23.44
C LEU A 123 -14.94 -8.60 -24.68
N LYS A 124 -15.52 -8.58 -25.89
CA LYS A 124 -14.87 -8.98 -27.14
C LYS A 124 -13.69 -8.06 -27.46
N ARG A 125 -12.49 -8.65 -27.58
CA ARG A 125 -11.21 -7.92 -27.70
C ARG A 125 -10.91 -7.58 -29.17
N SER A 126 -10.23 -6.47 -29.44
CA SER A 126 -9.78 -6.09 -30.81
C SER A 126 -8.28 -6.31 -31.01
N ILE A 127 -7.87 -6.58 -32.25
CA ILE A 127 -6.47 -6.68 -32.64
C ILE A 127 -5.87 -5.30 -32.95
N LYS A 128 -4.66 -5.03 -32.44
CA LYS A 128 -3.95 -3.73 -32.58
C LYS A 128 -2.59 -3.89 -33.30
N PRO A 129 -2.58 -4.30 -34.58
CA PRO A 129 -1.36 -4.76 -35.25
C PRO A 129 -0.32 -3.65 -35.55
N LYS A 130 -0.68 -2.36 -35.47
CA LYS A 130 0.26 -1.21 -35.54
C LYS A 130 1.42 -1.36 -34.52
N GLY A 131 1.12 -1.85 -33.32
CA GLY A 131 2.09 -2.13 -32.26
C GLY A 131 3.10 -3.22 -32.65
N GLY A 132 2.63 -4.28 -33.31
CA GLY A 132 3.49 -5.34 -33.87
C GLY A 132 2.75 -6.65 -34.16
N TRP A 133 2.82 -7.14 -35.40
CA TRP A 133 2.14 -8.38 -35.82
C TRP A 133 2.46 -9.59 -34.93
N ARG A 134 3.74 -9.79 -34.58
CA ARG A 134 4.20 -10.94 -33.78
C ARG A 134 3.52 -11.03 -32.40
N GLY A 135 3.17 -9.90 -31.79
CA GLY A 135 2.46 -9.86 -30.52
C GLY A 135 1.00 -10.32 -30.68
N VAL A 136 0.33 -9.85 -31.73
CA VAL A 136 -1.05 -10.24 -32.08
C VAL A 136 -1.12 -11.73 -32.42
N GLU A 137 -0.26 -12.21 -33.32
CA GLU A 137 -0.18 -13.62 -33.73
C GLU A 137 0.11 -14.57 -32.56
N GLY A 138 1.03 -14.17 -31.66
CA GLY A 138 1.33 -14.91 -30.45
C GLY A 138 0.17 -14.95 -29.44
N ALA A 139 -0.61 -13.86 -29.33
CA ALA A 139 -1.77 -13.80 -28.46
C ALA A 139 -2.96 -14.60 -28.99
N LEU A 140 -3.31 -14.46 -30.28
CA LEU A 140 -4.39 -15.22 -30.93
C LEU A 140 -4.15 -16.73 -30.74
N LYS A 141 -2.96 -17.20 -31.11
CA LYS A 141 -2.55 -18.61 -30.96
C LYS A 141 -2.59 -19.09 -29.51
N ALA A 142 -2.27 -18.24 -28.52
CA ALA A 142 -2.28 -18.63 -27.11
C ALA A 142 -3.69 -18.88 -26.55
N TYR A 143 -4.72 -18.25 -27.12
CA TYR A 143 -6.13 -18.44 -26.70
C TYR A 143 -6.96 -19.26 -27.71
N GLY A 144 -6.31 -19.92 -28.68
CA GLY A 144 -6.98 -20.81 -29.63
C GLY A 144 -7.69 -20.12 -30.80
N PHE A 145 -7.46 -18.82 -31.02
CA PHE A 145 -7.98 -18.09 -32.19
C PHE A 145 -7.00 -18.20 -33.36
N ASP A 146 -7.53 -18.34 -34.58
CA ASP A 146 -6.74 -18.21 -35.81
C ASP A 146 -6.55 -16.72 -36.17
N TYR A 147 -5.77 -16.41 -37.21
CA TYR A 147 -5.58 -15.06 -37.72
C TYR A 147 -6.19 -14.87 -39.12
N ASP A 148 -6.62 -13.65 -39.43
CA ASP A 148 -6.97 -13.29 -40.80
C ASP A 148 -5.70 -13.23 -41.70
N PRO A 149 -5.63 -13.98 -42.81
CA PRO A 149 -4.44 -13.99 -43.68
C PRO A 149 -4.17 -12.66 -44.38
N ALA A 150 -5.18 -11.85 -44.68
CA ALA A 150 -5.00 -10.54 -45.31
C ALA A 150 -4.48 -9.51 -44.30
N VAL A 151 -4.98 -9.52 -43.06
CA VAL A 151 -4.42 -8.69 -41.98
C VAL A 151 -2.96 -9.07 -41.71
N LYS A 152 -2.65 -10.38 -41.68
CA LYS A 152 -1.28 -10.87 -41.57
C LYS A 152 -0.39 -10.36 -42.70
N GLU A 153 -0.83 -10.45 -43.96
CA GLU A 153 -0.05 -10.00 -45.12
C GLU A 153 0.32 -8.50 -45.01
N VAL A 154 -0.67 -7.66 -44.67
CA VAL A 154 -0.47 -6.22 -44.49
C VAL A 154 0.55 -5.94 -43.39
N PHE A 155 0.33 -6.42 -42.16
CA PHE A 155 1.13 -6.02 -41.00
C PHE A 155 2.42 -6.84 -40.76
N SER A 156 2.67 -7.88 -41.57
CA SER A 156 3.95 -8.61 -41.56
C SER A 156 4.88 -8.29 -42.73
N LYS A 157 4.36 -7.76 -43.86
CA LYS A 157 5.17 -7.46 -45.06
C LYS A 157 5.03 -6.04 -45.62
N GLN A 158 3.85 -5.42 -45.54
CA GLN A 158 3.56 -4.16 -46.25
C GLN A 158 3.70 -2.93 -45.35
N VAL A 159 3.22 -3.01 -44.11
CA VAL A 159 3.24 -1.92 -43.12
C VAL A 159 4.34 -2.17 -42.10
N ARG A 160 5.25 -1.21 -41.92
CA ARG A 160 6.24 -1.24 -40.84
C ARG A 160 5.56 -0.91 -39.51
N THR A 161 5.63 -1.86 -38.58
CA THR A 161 5.06 -1.71 -37.23
C THR A 161 6.06 -1.13 -36.24
N HIS A 162 5.57 -0.64 -35.10
CA HIS A 162 6.40 -0.17 -34.00
C HIS A 162 7.43 -1.25 -33.57
N ASN A 163 7.00 -2.47 -33.26
CA ASN A 163 7.88 -3.60 -32.92
C ASN A 163 8.99 -3.82 -33.97
N THR A 164 8.64 -3.89 -35.25
CA THR A 164 9.62 -4.12 -36.33
C THR A 164 10.64 -2.99 -36.41
N ALA A 165 10.25 -1.75 -36.16
CA ALA A 165 11.16 -0.61 -36.15
C ALA A 165 12.08 -0.58 -34.92
N VAL A 166 11.57 -0.78 -33.70
CA VAL A 166 12.40 -0.89 -32.48
C VAL A 166 13.47 -1.97 -32.61
N PHE A 167 13.07 -3.19 -33.03
CA PHE A 167 14.01 -4.30 -33.21
C PHE A 167 14.97 -4.15 -34.41
N SER A 168 14.82 -3.11 -35.22
CA SER A 168 15.81 -2.71 -36.24
C SER A 168 16.83 -1.68 -35.75
N MET A 169 16.59 -1.01 -34.62
CA MET A 169 17.49 -0.01 -34.03
C MET A 169 18.28 -0.53 -32.82
N TYR A 170 17.76 -1.54 -32.11
CA TYR A 170 18.44 -2.11 -30.92
C TYR A 170 19.86 -2.61 -31.21
N THR A 171 20.82 -2.15 -30.41
CA THR A 171 22.21 -2.62 -30.43
C THR A 171 22.35 -4.02 -29.79
N GLU A 172 23.55 -4.61 -29.87
CA GLU A 172 23.85 -5.88 -29.19
C GLU A 172 23.66 -5.78 -27.66
N ALA A 173 24.16 -4.71 -27.03
CA ALA A 173 23.99 -4.49 -25.59
C ALA A 173 22.52 -4.41 -25.16
N MET A 174 21.68 -3.69 -25.93
CA MET A 174 20.23 -3.62 -25.67
C MET A 174 19.57 -5.01 -25.73
N ARG A 175 19.96 -5.82 -26.73
CA ARG A 175 19.47 -7.20 -26.87
C ARG A 175 19.98 -8.12 -25.77
N ALA A 176 21.23 -7.95 -25.33
CA ALA A 176 21.83 -8.70 -24.23
C ALA A 176 21.04 -8.45 -22.94
N CYS A 177 20.89 -7.18 -22.52
CA CYS A 177 20.12 -6.79 -21.33
C CYS A 177 18.67 -7.29 -21.36
N ARG A 178 18.03 -7.33 -22.54
CA ARG A 178 16.67 -7.86 -22.71
C ARG A 178 16.60 -9.38 -22.66
N SER A 179 17.63 -10.07 -23.15
CA SER A 179 17.71 -11.53 -23.13
C SER A 179 18.10 -12.11 -21.77
N SER A 180 18.75 -11.30 -20.92
CA SER A 180 19.23 -11.69 -19.60
C SER A 180 18.38 -11.16 -18.43
N HIS A 181 17.24 -10.52 -18.73
CA HIS A 181 16.33 -9.94 -17.73
C HIS A 181 16.95 -8.83 -16.86
N LEU A 182 17.87 -8.03 -17.43
CA LEU A 182 18.37 -6.78 -16.83
C LEU A 182 17.49 -5.56 -17.23
N LEU A 183 17.02 -5.53 -18.48
CA LEU A 183 16.07 -4.54 -19.03
C LEU A 183 15.02 -5.27 -19.87
N THR A 184 13.92 -5.70 -19.24
CA THR A 184 12.88 -6.53 -19.90
C THR A 184 11.47 -6.06 -19.52
N GLY A 185 10.50 -6.33 -20.39
CA GLY A 185 9.14 -5.83 -20.21
C GLY A 185 8.99 -4.33 -20.52
N LEU A 186 9.92 -3.76 -21.29
CA LEU A 186 9.79 -2.43 -21.91
C LEU A 186 8.72 -2.48 -23.02
N PRO A 187 8.07 -1.36 -23.38
CA PRO A 187 7.11 -1.30 -24.48
C PRO A 187 7.81 -1.34 -25.85
N ASP A 188 8.37 -2.50 -26.20
CA ASP A 188 8.86 -2.83 -27.54
C ASP A 188 7.99 -3.86 -28.29
N ALA A 189 6.96 -4.39 -27.60
CA ALA A 189 6.06 -5.45 -28.10
C ALA A 189 4.56 -5.18 -27.79
N TYR A 190 4.24 -4.02 -27.23
CA TYR A 190 2.88 -3.55 -26.89
C TYR A 190 2.89 -2.01 -26.84
N ALA A 191 1.74 -1.35 -27.00
CA ALA A 191 1.68 0.12 -27.05
C ALA A 191 2.02 0.78 -25.69
N ARG A 192 2.68 1.94 -25.71
CA ARG A 192 3.30 2.54 -24.52
C ARG A 192 2.31 2.91 -23.40
N GLY A 193 1.12 3.41 -23.74
CA GLY A 193 0.18 3.97 -22.77
C GLY A 193 0.77 5.20 -22.06
N ARG A 194 0.39 5.44 -20.79
CA ARG A 194 0.84 6.61 -20.00
C ARG A 194 0.51 7.96 -20.66
N ILE A 195 -0.64 8.01 -21.31
CA ILE A 195 -1.25 9.22 -21.89
C ILE A 195 -2.69 9.28 -21.38
N ILE A 196 -3.13 10.45 -20.93
CA ILE A 196 -4.52 10.73 -20.59
C ILE A 196 -4.97 11.89 -21.47
N GLY A 197 -5.70 11.61 -22.55
CA GLY A 197 -6.40 12.67 -23.28
C GLY A 197 -7.39 13.34 -22.33
N ASP A 198 -7.53 14.65 -22.37
CA ASP A 198 -8.49 15.33 -21.51
C ASP A 198 -9.90 15.18 -22.10
N TYR A 199 -10.52 14.01 -21.85
CA TYR A 199 -11.80 13.61 -22.43
C TYR A 199 -12.95 14.55 -22.05
N ARG A 200 -12.80 15.30 -20.95
CA ARG A 200 -13.74 16.36 -20.51
C ARG A 200 -13.85 17.49 -21.53
N ARG A 201 -12.79 17.74 -22.33
CA ARG A 201 -12.80 18.72 -23.43
C ARG A 201 -13.89 18.42 -24.46
N VAL A 202 -14.20 17.15 -24.70
CA VAL A 202 -15.30 16.75 -25.60
C VAL A 202 -16.63 17.25 -25.06
N ALA A 203 -16.92 16.98 -23.77
CA ALA A 203 -18.13 17.42 -23.11
C ALA A 203 -18.23 18.96 -22.96
N LEU A 204 -17.13 19.64 -22.61
CA LEU A 204 -17.15 21.08 -22.34
C LEU A 204 -17.25 21.94 -23.60
N TYR A 205 -16.68 21.51 -24.74
CA TYR A 205 -16.54 22.34 -25.93
C TYR A 205 -17.24 21.81 -27.19
N GLY A 206 -17.51 20.51 -27.26
CA GLY A 206 -17.91 19.86 -28.52
C GLY A 206 -16.74 19.71 -29.50
N VAL A 207 -16.83 18.71 -30.37
CA VAL A 207 -15.74 18.35 -31.30
C VAL A 207 -15.42 19.48 -32.29
N ASP A 208 -16.41 20.25 -32.73
CA ASP A 208 -16.18 21.24 -33.79
C ASP A 208 -15.42 22.47 -33.30
N PHE A 209 -15.51 22.79 -32.01
CA PHE A 209 -14.64 23.76 -31.35
C PHE A 209 -13.20 23.24 -31.25
N LEU A 210 -13.02 21.97 -30.83
CA LEU A 210 -11.69 21.36 -30.69
C LEU A 210 -10.96 21.26 -32.04
N VAL A 211 -11.67 20.88 -33.11
CA VAL A 211 -11.14 20.88 -34.48
C VAL A 211 -10.75 22.31 -34.90
N LYS A 212 -11.57 23.32 -34.59
CA LYS A 212 -11.24 24.72 -34.88
C LYS A 212 -9.95 25.17 -34.17
N CYS A 213 -9.77 24.88 -32.87
CA CYS A 213 -8.54 25.20 -32.15
C CYS A 213 -7.31 24.53 -32.80
N LYS A 214 -7.42 23.25 -33.19
CA LYS A 214 -6.33 22.54 -33.88
C LYS A 214 -6.03 23.09 -35.28
N GLN A 215 -7.02 23.63 -36.00
CA GLN A 215 -6.79 24.38 -37.24
C GLN A 215 -6.09 25.73 -37.00
N GLU A 216 -6.36 26.41 -35.90
CA GLU A 216 -5.71 27.66 -35.52
C GLU A 216 -4.23 27.41 -35.12
N ASP A 217 -3.94 26.36 -34.35
CA ASP A 217 -2.58 25.90 -34.07
C ASP A 217 -1.82 25.50 -35.35
N TYR A 218 -2.44 24.71 -36.23
CA TYR A 218 -1.83 24.31 -37.51
C TYR A 218 -1.51 25.51 -38.43
N ARG A 219 -2.24 26.62 -38.31
CA ARG A 219 -1.91 27.90 -38.97
C ARG A 219 -0.78 28.63 -38.25
N PHE A 220 -0.76 28.66 -36.93
CA PHE A 220 0.30 29.27 -36.13
C PHE A 220 1.68 28.66 -36.44
N PHE A 221 1.77 27.32 -36.45
CA PHE A 221 3.01 26.60 -36.78
C PHE A 221 3.33 26.54 -38.29
N SER A 222 2.93 27.53 -39.10
CA SER A 222 3.22 27.59 -40.55
C SER A 222 4.47 28.38 -40.92
N GLY A 223 4.97 29.24 -40.02
CA GLY A 223 6.12 30.11 -40.28
C GLY A 223 7.51 29.46 -40.16
N ARG A 224 7.60 28.14 -39.95
CA ARG A 224 8.85 27.37 -39.82
C ARG A 224 8.69 25.98 -40.44
N SER A 225 9.81 25.39 -40.88
CA SER A 225 9.86 24.11 -41.60
C SER A 225 11.06 23.24 -41.20
N ASP A 226 11.52 23.36 -39.95
CA ASP A 226 12.41 22.38 -39.34
C ASP A 226 11.69 21.05 -39.06
N ALA A 227 12.45 19.99 -38.79
CA ALA A 227 11.88 18.64 -38.64
C ALA A 227 10.91 18.49 -37.44
N GLU A 228 11.13 19.22 -36.34
CA GLU A 228 10.24 19.19 -35.17
C GLU A 228 8.91 19.91 -35.49
N THR A 229 8.98 21.08 -36.13
CA THR A 229 7.79 21.80 -36.61
C THR A 229 7.03 20.98 -37.67
N LEU A 230 7.72 20.38 -38.65
CA LEU A 230 7.07 19.56 -39.68
C LEU A 230 6.36 18.34 -39.09
N ARG A 231 7.00 17.60 -38.17
CA ARG A 231 6.35 16.48 -37.48
C ARG A 231 5.17 16.96 -36.64
N LEU A 232 5.28 18.09 -35.94
CA LEU A 232 4.14 18.65 -35.19
C LEU A 232 2.95 19.00 -36.11
N ARG A 233 3.19 19.50 -37.33
CA ARG A 233 2.13 19.79 -38.31
C ARG A 233 1.43 18.52 -38.82
N GLU A 234 2.18 17.44 -39.00
CA GLU A 234 1.65 16.11 -39.32
C GLU A 234 0.85 15.53 -38.15
N GLU A 235 1.41 15.55 -36.93
CA GLU A 235 0.73 15.19 -35.67
C GLU A 235 -0.61 15.93 -35.55
N LEU A 236 -0.66 17.24 -35.78
CA LEU A 236 -1.89 18.05 -35.74
C LEU A 236 -2.93 17.64 -36.81
N SER A 237 -2.48 17.21 -37.99
CA SER A 237 -3.36 16.75 -39.05
C SER A 237 -3.99 15.39 -38.72
N VAL A 238 -3.22 14.47 -38.12
CA VAL A 238 -3.73 13.21 -37.58
C VAL A 238 -4.72 13.45 -36.43
N GLN A 239 -4.42 14.41 -35.54
CA GLN A 239 -5.31 14.80 -34.44
C GLN A 239 -6.66 15.34 -34.94
N MET A 240 -6.67 16.20 -35.97
CA MET A 240 -7.90 16.71 -36.57
C MET A 240 -8.74 15.61 -37.25
N ALA A 241 -8.09 14.64 -37.92
CA ALA A 241 -8.77 13.49 -38.50
C ALA A 241 -9.44 12.62 -37.42
N ALA A 242 -8.70 12.29 -36.36
CA ALA A 242 -9.18 11.48 -35.25
C ALA A 242 -10.38 12.11 -34.50
N LEU A 243 -10.42 13.45 -34.39
CA LEU A 243 -11.60 14.18 -33.91
C LEU A 243 -12.82 14.03 -34.85
N GLY A 244 -12.59 14.04 -36.18
CA GLY A 244 -13.62 13.72 -37.17
C GLY A 244 -14.19 12.30 -36.99
N ASP A 245 -13.32 11.33 -36.73
CA ASP A 245 -13.70 9.93 -36.45
C ASP A 245 -14.44 9.78 -35.13
N LEU A 246 -14.05 10.51 -34.07
CA LEU A 246 -14.81 10.60 -32.81
C LEU A 246 -16.24 11.12 -33.07
N LYS A 247 -16.41 12.18 -33.88
CA LYS A 247 -17.74 12.67 -34.26
C LYS A 247 -18.52 11.66 -35.11
N ALA A 248 -17.84 10.81 -35.88
CA ALA A 248 -18.47 9.72 -36.62
C ALA A 248 -18.86 8.54 -35.70
N LEU A 249 -18.07 8.23 -34.67
CA LEU A 249 -18.37 7.23 -33.65
C LEU A 249 -19.64 7.60 -32.86
N GLY A 250 -19.74 8.83 -32.38
CA GLY A 250 -20.94 9.33 -31.69
C GLY A 250 -22.22 9.18 -32.52
N ARG A 251 -22.16 9.53 -33.81
CA ARG A 251 -23.31 9.40 -34.73
C ARG A 251 -23.80 7.96 -34.91
N ARG A 252 -22.91 6.94 -34.82
CA ARG A 252 -23.33 5.51 -34.89
C ARG A 252 -24.16 5.09 -33.68
N TYR A 253 -23.89 5.69 -32.52
CA TYR A 253 -24.66 5.47 -31.29
C TYR A 253 -25.90 6.38 -31.18
N GLY A 254 -26.03 7.38 -32.06
CA GLY A 254 -27.17 8.29 -32.12
C GLY A 254 -26.93 9.69 -31.55
N PHE A 255 -25.68 10.05 -31.25
CA PHE A 255 -25.32 11.34 -30.64
C PHE A 255 -24.58 12.24 -31.63
N ASP A 256 -24.83 13.56 -31.60
CA ASP A 256 -24.01 14.52 -32.33
C ASP A 256 -23.00 15.21 -31.42
N LEU A 257 -21.76 14.77 -31.46
CA LEU A 257 -20.68 15.35 -30.66
C LEU A 257 -20.17 16.69 -31.22
N SER A 258 -20.84 17.32 -32.18
CA SER A 258 -20.49 18.64 -32.70
C SER A 258 -20.48 19.72 -31.61
N HIS A 259 -21.45 19.66 -30.70
CA HIS A 259 -21.74 20.68 -29.69
C HIS A 259 -21.30 20.29 -28.27
N PRO A 260 -21.14 21.27 -27.35
CA PRO A 260 -21.00 21.01 -25.92
C PRO A 260 -22.17 20.23 -25.32
N ALA A 261 -21.91 19.50 -24.24
CA ALA A 261 -22.93 18.85 -23.44
C ALA A 261 -23.84 19.85 -22.71
N THR A 262 -25.14 19.58 -22.70
CA THR A 262 -26.20 20.46 -22.15
C THR A 262 -26.89 19.89 -20.91
N CYS A 263 -26.65 18.62 -20.57
CA CYS A 263 -27.11 17.94 -19.34
C CYS A 263 -26.03 16.97 -18.80
N LEU A 264 -26.20 16.46 -17.58
CA LEU A 264 -25.28 15.48 -16.99
C LEU A 264 -25.14 14.22 -17.86
N ALA A 265 -26.23 13.71 -18.43
CA ALA A 265 -26.20 12.52 -19.27
C ALA A 265 -25.31 12.74 -20.52
N GLU A 266 -25.42 13.89 -21.17
CA GLU A 266 -24.51 14.27 -22.26
C GLU A 266 -23.07 14.48 -21.76
N ALA A 267 -22.85 15.08 -20.58
CA ALA A 267 -21.51 15.31 -20.05
C ALA A 267 -20.78 13.99 -19.74
N VAL A 268 -21.48 13.02 -19.15
CA VAL A 268 -21.01 11.64 -18.96
C VAL A 268 -20.72 10.98 -20.31
N GLN A 269 -21.67 11.03 -21.24
CA GLN A 269 -21.59 10.30 -22.51
C GLN A 269 -20.54 10.87 -23.48
N TRP A 270 -20.36 12.20 -23.55
CA TRP A 270 -19.34 12.86 -24.37
C TRP A 270 -17.93 12.56 -23.81
N THR A 271 -17.77 12.66 -22.48
CA THR A 271 -16.51 12.30 -21.81
C THR A 271 -16.18 10.83 -22.04
N TYR A 272 -17.17 9.93 -21.92
CA TYR A 272 -16.98 8.51 -22.21
C TYR A 272 -16.66 8.25 -23.69
N PHE A 273 -17.27 8.95 -24.65
CA PHE A 273 -16.91 8.78 -26.07
C PHE A 273 -15.47 9.20 -26.39
N GLY A 274 -14.98 10.28 -25.77
CA GLY A 274 -13.58 10.68 -25.90
C GLY A 274 -12.61 9.59 -25.42
N TYR A 275 -12.92 8.95 -24.28
CA TYR A 275 -12.16 7.82 -23.78
C TYR A 275 -12.34 6.55 -24.62
N LEU A 276 -13.56 6.25 -25.07
CA LEU A 276 -13.87 5.08 -25.89
C LEU A 276 -13.07 5.09 -27.19
N ALA A 277 -12.98 6.24 -27.84
CA ALA A 277 -12.15 6.41 -29.03
C ALA A 277 -10.67 6.11 -28.74
N ALA A 278 -10.14 6.49 -27.57
CA ALA A 278 -8.77 6.16 -27.16
C ALA A 278 -8.55 4.64 -27.00
N ILE A 279 -9.45 3.90 -26.33
CA ILE A 279 -9.33 2.45 -26.17
C ILE A 279 -9.72 1.64 -27.43
N GLN A 280 -10.37 2.27 -28.41
CA GLN A 280 -10.56 1.76 -29.77
C GLN A 280 -9.31 1.94 -30.64
N ASP A 281 -8.61 3.09 -30.60
CA ASP A 281 -7.37 3.28 -31.37
C ASP A 281 -6.15 2.59 -30.74
N GLN A 282 -6.02 2.64 -29.41
CA GLN A 282 -4.81 2.24 -28.68
C GLN A 282 -5.05 1.13 -27.66
N ASP A 283 -4.04 0.29 -27.45
CA ASP A 283 -3.96 -0.73 -26.40
C ASP A 283 -2.74 -0.45 -25.51
N GLY A 284 -2.53 0.82 -25.16
CA GLY A 284 -1.49 1.24 -24.24
C GLY A 284 -1.51 0.38 -22.97
N ALA A 285 -0.35 0.13 -22.35
CA ALA A 285 -0.29 -0.70 -21.14
C ALA A 285 -1.34 -0.25 -20.12
N ALA A 286 -1.30 1.04 -19.77
CA ALA A 286 -2.33 1.73 -19.00
C ALA A 286 -3.09 2.74 -19.86
N MET A 287 -4.43 2.66 -19.79
CA MET A 287 -5.39 3.53 -20.48
C MET A 287 -6.27 4.24 -19.45
N SER A 288 -5.70 5.21 -18.75
CA SER A 288 -6.33 5.89 -17.61
C SER A 288 -7.36 6.96 -18.02
N PHE A 289 -8.37 7.16 -17.17
CA PHE A 289 -9.54 8.01 -17.46
C PHE A 289 -9.33 9.48 -17.06
N GLY A 290 -8.48 9.75 -16.08
CA GLY A 290 -8.16 11.11 -15.63
C GLY A 290 -8.86 11.50 -14.33
N ARG A 291 -9.27 12.76 -14.23
CA ARG A 291 -9.93 13.32 -13.04
C ARG A 291 -11.21 14.04 -13.44
N VAL A 292 -12.35 13.46 -13.07
CA VAL A 292 -13.66 13.82 -13.64
C VAL A 292 -14.73 14.09 -12.59
N ASP A 293 -14.47 13.85 -11.31
CA ASP A 293 -15.49 13.93 -10.26
C ASP A 293 -16.02 15.36 -10.10
N ALA A 294 -15.14 16.33 -9.84
CA ALA A 294 -15.52 17.75 -9.76
C ALA A 294 -16.05 18.31 -11.09
N PHE A 295 -15.63 17.77 -12.23
CA PHE A 295 -16.11 18.17 -13.55
C PHE A 295 -17.56 17.74 -13.80
N LEU A 296 -17.88 16.47 -13.55
CA LEU A 296 -19.23 15.93 -13.73
C LEU A 296 -20.20 16.46 -12.66
N ASP A 297 -19.72 16.74 -11.44
CA ASP A 297 -20.58 17.30 -10.38
C ASP A 297 -21.15 18.68 -10.73
N ILE A 298 -20.45 19.50 -11.53
CA ILE A 298 -20.95 20.79 -12.02
C ILE A 298 -22.24 20.61 -12.82
N PHE A 299 -22.31 19.56 -13.66
CA PHE A 299 -23.51 19.23 -14.41
C PHE A 299 -24.57 18.57 -13.50
N ALA A 300 -24.15 17.70 -12.57
CA ALA A 300 -25.05 17.03 -11.63
C ALA A 300 -25.77 18.02 -10.70
N GLU A 301 -25.02 18.86 -9.98
CA GLU A 301 -25.58 19.88 -9.06
C GLU A 301 -26.49 20.86 -9.79
N ARG A 302 -26.14 21.26 -11.02
CA ARG A 302 -26.99 22.13 -11.85
C ARG A 302 -28.30 21.44 -12.25
N ASP A 303 -28.25 20.16 -12.60
CA ASP A 303 -29.42 19.41 -13.07
C ASP A 303 -30.32 18.97 -11.91
N LEU A 304 -29.74 18.67 -10.73
CA LEU A 304 -30.44 18.50 -9.44
C LEU A 304 -31.14 19.80 -9.02
N LYS A 305 -30.43 20.94 -9.01
CA LYS A 305 -31.01 22.27 -8.65
C LYS A 305 -32.11 22.72 -9.62
N ALA A 306 -32.08 22.24 -10.86
CA ALA A 306 -33.12 22.47 -11.85
C ALA A 306 -34.28 21.45 -11.80
N GLY A 307 -34.24 20.46 -10.90
CA GLY A 307 -35.25 19.40 -10.79
C GLY A 307 -35.34 18.49 -12.02
N ARG A 308 -34.26 18.41 -12.82
CA ARG A 308 -34.21 17.62 -14.07
C ARG A 308 -33.80 16.16 -13.83
N LEU A 309 -33.10 15.90 -12.73
CA LEU A 309 -32.72 14.58 -12.24
C LEU A 309 -32.92 14.55 -10.73
N ASP A 310 -33.18 13.37 -10.17
CA ASP A 310 -32.98 13.08 -8.75
C ASP A 310 -31.59 12.44 -8.47
N GLU A 311 -31.25 12.29 -7.20
CA GLU A 311 -29.96 11.74 -6.76
C GLU A 311 -29.75 10.28 -7.20
N ARG A 312 -30.82 9.49 -7.34
CA ARG A 312 -30.75 8.10 -7.79
C ARG A 312 -30.48 8.01 -9.29
N GLN A 313 -31.06 8.91 -10.08
CA GLN A 313 -30.76 9.04 -11.52
C GLN A 313 -29.34 9.58 -11.76
N VAL A 314 -28.83 10.44 -10.88
CA VAL A 314 -27.42 10.87 -10.93
C VAL A 314 -26.48 9.70 -10.60
N GLN A 315 -26.76 8.91 -9.56
CA GLN A 315 -25.98 7.69 -9.27
C GLN A 315 -26.08 6.66 -10.39
N GLU A 316 -27.24 6.47 -11.02
CA GLU A 316 -27.43 5.57 -12.16
C GLU A 316 -26.47 5.87 -13.33
N LEU A 317 -26.30 7.16 -13.66
CA LEU A 317 -25.35 7.60 -14.69
C LEU A 317 -23.88 7.31 -14.32
N ILE A 318 -23.52 7.46 -13.03
CA ILE A 318 -22.16 7.16 -12.53
C ILE A 318 -21.92 5.64 -12.47
N ASP A 319 -22.87 4.87 -11.97
CA ASP A 319 -22.82 3.40 -11.93
C ASP A 319 -22.66 2.85 -13.35
N GLN A 320 -23.46 3.30 -14.33
CA GLN A 320 -23.36 2.80 -15.70
C GLN A 320 -22.07 3.23 -16.43
N LEU A 321 -21.55 4.43 -16.14
CA LEU A 321 -20.21 4.83 -16.58
C LEU A 321 -19.13 3.88 -16.03
N VAL A 322 -19.22 3.50 -14.75
CA VAL A 322 -18.30 2.54 -14.13
C VAL A 322 -18.48 1.12 -14.68
N ILE A 323 -19.70 0.68 -15.01
CA ILE A 323 -19.90 -0.59 -15.74
C ILE A 323 -19.13 -0.57 -17.07
N LYS A 324 -19.16 0.54 -17.82
CA LYS A 324 -18.38 0.68 -19.06
C LYS A 324 -16.87 0.67 -18.85
N MET A 325 -16.37 1.22 -17.74
CA MET A 325 -14.96 1.10 -17.35
C MET A 325 -14.56 -0.34 -17.02
N ARG A 326 -15.42 -1.09 -16.31
CA ARG A 326 -15.20 -2.52 -15.98
C ARG A 326 -15.20 -3.44 -17.20
N CYS A 327 -15.81 -3.02 -18.30
CA CYS A 327 -15.85 -3.74 -19.58
C CYS A 327 -14.61 -3.57 -20.47
N VAL A 328 -13.65 -2.69 -20.13
CA VAL A 328 -12.48 -2.42 -20.99
C VAL A 328 -11.57 -3.65 -21.05
N ARG A 329 -11.12 -4.04 -22.26
CA ARG A 329 -10.23 -5.19 -22.51
C ARG A 329 -9.22 -4.92 -23.63
N HIS A 330 -8.08 -5.60 -23.54
CA HIS A 330 -7.03 -5.61 -24.57
C HIS A 330 -6.56 -7.05 -24.83
N LEU A 331 -6.24 -7.39 -26.08
CA LEU A 331 -5.65 -8.69 -26.40
C LEU A 331 -4.17 -8.67 -25.98
N ARG A 332 -3.76 -9.56 -25.06
CA ARG A 332 -2.41 -9.61 -24.49
C ARG A 332 -1.82 -11.01 -24.59
N ALA A 333 -0.59 -11.15 -25.07
CA ALA A 333 0.12 -12.44 -25.09
C ALA A 333 0.49 -12.89 -23.65
N PRO A 334 0.63 -14.19 -23.36
CA PRO A 334 0.89 -14.68 -21.99
C PRO A 334 2.09 -14.03 -21.29
N ALA A 335 3.19 -13.77 -22.00
CA ALA A 335 4.37 -13.09 -21.46
C ALA A 335 4.12 -11.63 -21.02
N TYR A 336 3.06 -10.97 -21.52
CA TYR A 336 2.58 -9.69 -20.97
C TYR A 336 1.87 -9.94 -19.64
N ASN A 337 0.98 -10.94 -19.56
CA ASN A 337 0.20 -11.25 -18.36
C ASN A 337 1.08 -11.73 -17.18
N GLU A 338 2.27 -12.27 -17.45
CA GLU A 338 3.28 -12.56 -16.42
C GLU A 338 3.87 -11.28 -15.78
N LEU A 339 4.11 -10.24 -16.59
CA LEU A 339 4.63 -8.93 -16.16
C LEU A 339 3.53 -8.03 -15.56
N PHE A 340 2.30 -8.23 -16.01
CA PHE A 340 1.12 -7.38 -15.79
C PHE A 340 -0.10 -8.27 -15.47
N SER A 341 -0.14 -8.85 -14.28
CA SER A 341 -1.08 -9.91 -13.89
C SER A 341 -2.50 -9.41 -13.57
N GLY A 342 -3.50 -10.28 -13.77
CA GLY A 342 -4.90 -10.01 -13.41
C GLY A 342 -5.74 -9.33 -14.50
N ASP A 343 -5.27 -9.34 -15.76
CA ASP A 343 -5.90 -8.69 -16.93
C ASP A 343 -6.12 -7.15 -16.78
N PRO A 344 -5.10 -6.38 -16.32
CA PRO A 344 -5.25 -4.97 -15.99
C PRO A 344 -5.32 -4.04 -17.22
N THR A 345 -6.03 -2.92 -17.04
CA THR A 345 -6.15 -1.84 -18.04
C THR A 345 -5.81 -0.46 -17.47
N TRP A 346 -5.77 -0.33 -16.14
CA TRP A 346 -5.54 0.88 -15.36
C TRP A 346 -6.42 2.04 -15.84
N VAL A 347 -7.74 1.89 -15.70
CA VAL A 347 -8.75 2.94 -15.94
C VAL A 347 -8.74 3.94 -14.77
N THR A 348 -7.53 4.38 -14.41
CA THR A 348 -7.24 5.16 -13.21
C THR A 348 -8.02 6.46 -13.24
N THR A 349 -8.78 6.66 -12.16
CA THR A 349 -9.75 7.74 -12.01
C THR A 349 -9.48 8.42 -10.67
N CYS A 350 -9.02 9.66 -10.72
CA CYS A 350 -8.67 10.46 -9.55
C CYS A 350 -9.90 11.12 -8.94
N LEU A 351 -9.97 11.15 -7.61
CA LEU A 351 -11.06 11.72 -6.82
C LEU A 351 -10.50 12.66 -5.74
N GLY A 352 -11.25 13.72 -5.40
CA GLY A 352 -10.91 14.65 -4.32
C GLY A 352 -9.79 15.63 -4.70
N GLY A 353 -8.75 15.74 -3.88
CA GLY A 353 -7.67 16.74 -4.00
C GLY A 353 -8.08 18.14 -3.54
N VAL A 354 -7.20 19.13 -3.79
CA VAL A 354 -7.35 20.54 -3.34
C VAL A 354 -7.09 21.50 -4.51
N VAL A 355 -7.77 22.65 -4.50
CA VAL A 355 -7.47 23.82 -5.33
C VAL A 355 -6.88 24.94 -4.47
N GLU A 356 -5.87 25.62 -5.00
CA GLU A 356 -5.37 26.88 -4.48
C GLU A 356 -6.14 28.04 -5.14
N ARG A 357 -6.79 28.88 -4.34
CA ARG A 357 -7.57 30.03 -4.78
C ARG A 357 -6.65 31.24 -5.07
N PRO A 358 -7.09 32.24 -5.85
CA PRO A 358 -6.24 33.39 -6.24
C PRO A 358 -5.74 34.28 -5.09
N ASP A 359 -6.29 34.12 -3.88
CA ASP A 359 -5.89 34.75 -2.62
C ASP A 359 -4.90 33.89 -1.79
N GLY A 360 -4.51 32.72 -2.30
CA GLY A 360 -3.68 31.73 -1.61
C GLY A 360 -4.45 30.78 -0.68
N ALA A 361 -5.78 30.87 -0.59
CA ALA A 361 -6.57 29.97 0.24
C ALA A 361 -6.67 28.57 -0.38
N LEU A 362 -6.42 27.53 0.42
CA LEU A 362 -6.61 26.14 0.02
C LEU A 362 -8.07 25.71 0.25
N GLN A 363 -8.71 25.17 -0.78
CA GLN A 363 -10.07 24.62 -0.70
C GLN A 363 -10.11 23.21 -1.30
N HIS A 364 -10.72 22.25 -0.62
CA HIS A 364 -10.87 20.89 -1.17
C HIS A 364 -11.74 20.88 -2.44
N MET A 365 -11.41 19.97 -3.35
CA MET A 365 -12.17 19.68 -4.57
C MET A 365 -13.09 18.46 -4.43
N VAL A 366 -13.30 17.98 -3.19
CA VAL A 366 -14.31 16.94 -2.90
C VAL A 366 -15.70 17.47 -3.21
N THR A 367 -16.45 16.69 -3.97
CA THR A 367 -17.83 16.95 -4.40
C THR A 367 -18.72 15.76 -4.06
N LYS A 368 -20.04 15.86 -4.28
CA LYS A 368 -20.91 14.69 -4.13
C LYS A 368 -20.50 13.55 -5.07
N THR A 369 -20.13 13.87 -6.32
CA THR A 369 -19.66 12.87 -7.29
C THR A 369 -18.40 12.13 -6.82
N SER A 370 -17.53 12.76 -6.01
CA SER A 370 -16.39 12.08 -5.38
C SER A 370 -16.84 10.92 -4.48
N PHE A 371 -17.95 11.08 -3.75
CA PHE A 371 -18.57 9.99 -2.99
C PHE A 371 -19.28 8.98 -3.91
N ARG A 372 -20.00 9.44 -4.96
CA ARG A 372 -20.74 8.56 -5.91
C ARG A 372 -19.82 7.55 -6.62
N PHE A 373 -18.62 7.97 -7.03
CA PHE A 373 -17.62 7.07 -7.63
C PHE A 373 -17.18 5.98 -6.63
N LEU A 374 -16.89 6.35 -5.38
CA LEU A 374 -16.58 5.38 -4.32
C LEU A 374 -17.78 4.46 -4.01
N HIS A 375 -19.01 4.98 -4.08
CA HIS A 375 -20.23 4.21 -3.84
C HIS A 375 -20.48 3.12 -4.89
N THR A 376 -19.91 3.23 -6.10
CA THR A 376 -19.99 2.15 -7.11
C THR A 376 -19.37 0.84 -6.62
N LEU A 377 -18.43 0.87 -5.66
CA LEU A 377 -17.88 -0.32 -5.01
C LEU A 377 -18.84 -0.98 -4.00
N ARG A 378 -19.92 -0.28 -3.59
CA ARG A 378 -21.08 -0.87 -2.90
C ARG A 378 -22.15 -1.29 -3.92
N ASN A 379 -22.60 -0.39 -4.80
CA ASN A 379 -23.71 -0.64 -5.76
C ASN A 379 -23.43 -1.76 -6.75
N LEU A 380 -22.20 -1.87 -7.24
CA LEU A 380 -21.76 -2.88 -8.21
C LEU A 380 -20.81 -3.92 -7.59
N GLY A 381 -20.63 -3.87 -6.26
CA GLY A 381 -19.60 -4.62 -5.54
C GLY A 381 -18.15 -4.19 -5.85
N CYS A 382 -17.21 -4.76 -5.10
CA CYS A 382 -15.78 -4.52 -5.24
C CYS A 382 -15.23 -4.97 -6.60
N SER A 383 -14.27 -4.21 -7.13
CA SER A 383 -13.70 -4.44 -8.46
C SER A 383 -12.35 -3.75 -8.60
N PRO A 384 -11.42 -4.29 -9.40
CA PRO A 384 -10.13 -3.66 -9.62
C PRO A 384 -10.18 -2.43 -10.54
N GLU A 385 -11.23 -2.30 -11.35
CA GLU A 385 -11.38 -1.20 -12.31
C GLU A 385 -12.73 -0.48 -12.10
N PRO A 386 -12.82 0.85 -12.31
CA PRO A 386 -11.68 1.75 -12.51
C PRO A 386 -10.75 1.79 -11.28
N ASN A 387 -9.45 1.94 -11.52
CA ASN A 387 -8.46 2.08 -10.44
C ASN A 387 -8.65 3.42 -9.68
N LEU A 388 -9.61 3.44 -8.75
CA LEU A 388 -10.00 4.63 -8.00
C LEU A 388 -8.85 5.10 -7.10
N THR A 389 -8.47 6.36 -7.28
CA THR A 389 -7.31 6.97 -6.64
C THR A 389 -7.73 8.24 -5.92
N VAL A 390 -7.65 8.23 -4.59
CA VAL A 390 -7.97 9.41 -3.77
C VAL A 390 -6.73 10.29 -3.66
N LEU A 391 -6.84 11.53 -4.17
CA LEU A 391 -5.82 12.56 -4.00
C LEU A 391 -5.95 13.12 -2.58
N TRP A 392 -5.12 12.61 -1.68
CA TRP A 392 -5.20 12.84 -0.25
C TRP A 392 -4.44 14.11 0.18
N SER A 393 -5.13 14.99 0.91
CA SER A 393 -4.56 16.17 1.55
C SER A 393 -4.97 16.21 3.02
N GLN A 394 -4.16 16.85 3.85
CA GLN A 394 -4.54 17.21 5.21
C GLN A 394 -5.86 18.01 5.22
N HIS A 395 -6.13 18.80 4.17
CA HIS A 395 -7.27 19.72 4.01
C HIS A 395 -8.56 19.06 3.47
N LEU A 396 -8.61 17.74 3.24
CA LEU A 396 -9.85 17.09 2.83
C LEU A 396 -10.89 17.06 3.99
N PRO A 397 -12.21 17.17 3.71
CA PRO A 397 -13.24 17.04 4.74
C PRO A 397 -13.16 15.71 5.46
N GLN A 398 -13.25 15.74 6.79
CA GLN A 398 -13.14 14.53 7.61
C GLN A 398 -14.22 13.49 7.27
N ALA A 399 -15.41 13.95 6.85
CA ALA A 399 -16.49 13.09 6.38
C ALA A 399 -16.11 12.27 5.12
N PHE A 400 -15.42 12.89 4.15
CA PHE A 400 -14.89 12.20 2.97
C PHE A 400 -13.70 11.31 3.30
N LYS A 401 -12.78 11.76 4.16
CA LYS A 401 -11.69 10.90 4.68
C LYS A 401 -12.25 9.62 5.30
N HIS A 402 -13.24 9.74 6.19
CA HIS A 402 -13.93 8.61 6.82
C HIS A 402 -14.69 7.73 5.83
N TYR A 403 -15.33 8.30 4.81
CA TYR A 403 -16.05 7.50 3.80
C TYR A 403 -15.08 6.71 2.91
N ALA A 404 -14.00 7.34 2.46
CA ALA A 404 -12.95 6.66 1.69
C ALA A 404 -12.28 5.54 2.50
N THR A 405 -11.96 5.78 3.78
CA THR A 405 -11.34 4.73 4.63
C THR A 405 -12.32 3.62 5.01
N GLN A 406 -13.62 3.91 5.16
CA GLN A 406 -14.66 2.88 5.26
C GLN A 406 -14.66 2.00 4.00
N ILE A 407 -14.72 2.58 2.80
CA ILE A 407 -14.70 1.82 1.53
C ILE A 407 -13.42 0.99 1.38
N THR A 408 -12.26 1.47 1.85
CA THR A 408 -11.03 0.67 1.94
C THR A 408 -11.18 -0.54 2.87
N ILE A 409 -11.74 -0.36 4.06
CA ILE A 409 -12.00 -1.46 5.01
C ILE A 409 -12.98 -2.48 4.42
N ASP A 410 -14.01 -2.00 3.73
CA ASP A 410 -15.07 -2.84 3.14
C ASP A 410 -14.59 -3.65 1.92
N THR A 411 -13.64 -3.11 1.13
CA THR A 411 -13.40 -3.60 -0.25
C THR A 411 -11.94 -3.78 -0.66
N SER A 412 -10.97 -3.21 0.06
CA SER A 412 -9.54 -3.14 -0.33
C SER A 412 -9.30 -2.79 -1.80
N SER A 413 -10.19 -1.98 -2.40
CA SER A 413 -10.22 -1.77 -3.86
C SER A 413 -9.59 -0.44 -4.31
N ILE A 414 -9.33 0.51 -3.41
CA ILE A 414 -8.84 1.86 -3.75
C ILE A 414 -7.38 2.11 -3.32
N GLN A 415 -6.79 3.20 -3.82
CA GLN A 415 -5.46 3.67 -3.41
C GLN A 415 -5.45 5.17 -3.08
N TYR A 416 -4.39 5.61 -2.40
CA TYR A 416 -4.23 6.98 -1.92
C TYR A 416 -2.89 7.56 -2.37
N GLU A 417 -2.88 8.82 -2.82
CA GLU A 417 -1.67 9.54 -3.23
C GLU A 417 -1.64 10.98 -2.70
N ASN A 418 -0.45 11.51 -2.43
CA ASN A 418 -0.24 12.74 -1.68
C ASN A 418 -0.45 14.01 -2.53
N ASP A 419 -1.64 14.61 -2.42
CA ASP A 419 -2.00 15.85 -3.10
C ASP A 419 -1.15 17.03 -2.59
N ASP A 420 -0.85 17.10 -1.29
CA ASP A 420 -0.01 18.17 -0.72
C ASP A 420 1.45 18.15 -1.22
N LEU A 421 1.93 16.98 -1.68
CA LEU A 421 3.25 16.80 -2.29
C LEU A 421 3.26 17.05 -3.81
N MET A 422 2.16 16.72 -4.50
CA MET A 422 2.04 16.76 -5.97
C MET A 422 1.45 18.06 -6.51
N ARG A 423 0.41 18.60 -5.87
CA ARG A 423 -0.28 19.85 -6.26
C ARG A 423 0.69 21.04 -6.46
N PRO A 424 1.72 21.26 -5.63
CA PRO A 424 2.70 22.35 -5.87
C PRO A 424 3.54 22.19 -7.15
N ARG A 425 3.61 20.99 -7.74
CA ARG A 425 4.38 20.68 -8.95
C ARG A 425 3.49 20.60 -10.19
N PHE A 426 2.32 19.96 -10.06
CA PHE A 426 1.41 19.70 -11.17
C PHE A 426 0.20 20.66 -11.23
N GLY A 427 0.05 21.56 -10.26
CA GLY A 427 -1.11 22.45 -10.16
C GLY A 427 -2.34 21.72 -9.62
N SER A 428 -3.50 22.35 -9.70
CA SER A 428 -4.73 21.83 -9.07
C SER A 428 -5.54 20.85 -9.94
N ASP A 429 -5.29 20.77 -11.25
CA ASP A 429 -5.99 19.87 -12.19
C ASP A 429 -5.04 18.85 -12.86
N TYR A 430 -4.38 18.07 -12.02
CA TYR A 430 -3.58 16.93 -12.44
C TYR A 430 -4.30 15.60 -12.17
N SER A 431 -3.77 14.53 -12.76
CA SER A 431 -4.25 13.16 -12.57
C SER A 431 -3.08 12.16 -12.63
N ILE A 432 -3.38 10.91 -12.29
CA ILE A 432 -2.45 9.79 -12.21
C ILE A 432 -2.66 8.88 -13.41
N ALA A 433 -1.59 8.64 -14.19
CA ALA A 433 -1.58 7.61 -15.21
C ALA A 433 -1.03 6.29 -14.65
N CYS A 434 -1.62 5.16 -15.07
CA CYS A 434 -1.28 3.82 -14.59
C CYS A 434 -1.45 3.67 -13.07
N CYS A 435 -0.39 3.87 -12.30
CA CYS A 435 -0.33 3.49 -10.89
C CYS A 435 -0.09 4.67 -9.94
N VAL A 436 0.93 5.49 -10.24
CA VAL A 436 1.50 6.48 -9.30
C VAL A 436 2.11 7.70 -10.02
N SER A 437 1.77 7.88 -11.30
CA SER A 437 2.56 8.69 -12.23
C SER A 437 1.80 9.95 -12.64
N ALA A 438 2.03 11.04 -11.91
CA ALA A 438 1.32 12.31 -12.07
C ALA A 438 1.59 13.02 -13.41
N MET A 439 0.53 13.63 -13.95
CA MET A 439 0.56 14.50 -15.13
C MET A 439 -0.52 15.57 -15.06
N LYS A 440 -0.24 16.77 -15.59
CA LYS A 440 -1.27 17.78 -15.85
C LYS A 440 -2.16 17.33 -17.00
N LEU A 441 -3.48 17.34 -16.81
CA LEU A 441 -4.41 16.86 -17.83
C LEU A 441 -4.32 17.72 -19.09
N GLY A 442 -4.36 17.05 -20.25
CA GLY A 442 -4.33 17.70 -21.57
C GLY A 442 -3.04 18.48 -21.89
N SER A 443 -2.00 18.46 -21.07
CA SER A 443 -0.77 19.25 -21.31
C SER A 443 0.54 18.53 -20.97
N HIS A 444 0.49 17.44 -20.21
CA HIS A 444 1.63 16.56 -19.93
C HIS A 444 1.33 15.11 -20.35
N MET A 445 2.35 14.38 -20.80
CA MET A 445 2.32 12.92 -21.01
C MET A 445 3.60 12.27 -20.47
N GLN A 446 3.61 10.93 -20.26
CA GLN A 446 4.85 10.20 -20.02
C GLN A 446 5.18 9.21 -21.15
N PHE A 447 6.45 9.19 -21.52
CA PHE A 447 7.10 8.14 -22.28
C PHE A 447 7.45 6.99 -21.33
N PHE A 448 6.65 5.92 -21.38
CA PHE A 448 6.72 4.78 -20.46
C PHE A 448 7.95 3.87 -20.69
N GLY A 449 8.81 3.71 -19.68
CA GLY A 449 9.99 2.83 -19.75
C GLY A 449 9.93 1.52 -18.97
N ALA A 450 8.79 1.13 -18.40
CA ALA A 450 8.66 -0.05 -17.54
C ALA A 450 9.60 -0.06 -16.32
N ARG A 451 10.69 -0.86 -16.31
CA ARG A 451 11.71 -0.91 -15.22
C ARG A 451 12.96 -1.75 -15.53
N CYS A 452 14.08 -1.39 -14.91
CA CYS A 452 15.30 -2.20 -14.83
C CYS A 452 15.33 -3.14 -13.61
N ASN A 453 16.14 -4.20 -13.68
CA ASN A 453 16.38 -5.18 -12.61
C ASN A 453 17.65 -4.83 -11.82
N MET A 454 17.50 -4.07 -10.74
CA MET A 454 18.64 -3.56 -9.98
C MET A 454 19.40 -4.64 -9.17
N PRO A 455 18.74 -5.66 -8.57
CA PRO A 455 19.42 -6.80 -7.97
C PRO A 455 20.32 -7.57 -8.93
N LYS A 456 19.88 -7.78 -10.18
CA LYS A 456 20.72 -8.44 -11.19
C LYS A 456 21.94 -7.59 -11.57
N LEU A 457 21.81 -6.27 -11.65
CA LEU A 457 22.97 -5.38 -11.84
C LEU A 457 24.02 -5.55 -10.73
N LEU A 458 23.58 -5.70 -9.47
CA LEU A 458 24.50 -5.99 -8.35
C LEU A 458 25.18 -7.35 -8.53
N LEU A 459 24.45 -8.40 -8.90
CA LEU A 459 25.06 -9.71 -9.17
C LEU A 459 26.06 -9.68 -10.34
N TYR A 460 25.82 -8.86 -11.37
CA TYR A 460 26.75 -8.68 -12.48
C TYR A 460 28.05 -8.01 -12.02
N VAL A 461 28.02 -7.11 -11.04
CA VAL A 461 29.23 -6.56 -10.40
C VAL A 461 30.02 -7.64 -9.65
N LEU A 462 29.33 -8.54 -8.94
CA LEU A 462 29.95 -9.66 -8.20
C LEU A 462 30.49 -10.78 -9.13
N ASN A 463 30.01 -10.83 -10.37
CA ASN A 463 30.36 -11.81 -11.41
C ASN A 463 31.10 -11.20 -12.61
N ALA A 464 31.78 -10.05 -12.43
CA ALA A 464 32.62 -9.42 -13.46
C ALA A 464 31.91 -9.24 -14.82
N GLY A 465 30.68 -8.71 -14.78
CA GLY A 465 29.84 -8.43 -15.94
C GLY A 465 29.04 -9.62 -16.48
N ARG A 466 29.16 -10.80 -15.86
CA ARG A 466 28.49 -12.03 -16.30
C ARG A 466 27.15 -12.26 -15.63
N ASP A 467 26.22 -12.82 -16.40
CA ASP A 467 24.92 -13.28 -15.95
C ASP A 467 25.03 -14.53 -15.09
N GLU A 468 24.44 -14.49 -13.90
CA GLU A 468 24.62 -15.53 -12.88
C GLU A 468 23.93 -16.86 -13.21
N ILE A 469 22.90 -16.82 -14.06
CA ILE A 469 22.20 -18.01 -14.52
C ILE A 469 22.94 -18.60 -15.73
N SER A 470 23.09 -17.81 -16.80
CA SER A 470 23.59 -18.29 -18.09
C SER A 470 25.12 -18.26 -18.25
N GLY A 471 25.86 -17.59 -17.37
CA GLY A 471 27.33 -17.42 -17.44
C GLY A 471 27.81 -16.48 -18.57
N LYS A 472 26.89 -15.95 -19.37
CA LYS A 472 27.18 -15.06 -20.51
C LYS A 472 27.68 -13.70 -20.01
N LEU A 473 28.68 -13.14 -20.68
CA LEU A 473 29.11 -11.75 -20.46
C LEU A 473 28.06 -10.80 -21.04
N VAL A 474 27.54 -9.87 -20.22
CA VAL A 474 26.53 -8.88 -20.61
C VAL A 474 27.07 -7.45 -20.47
N ILE A 475 27.98 -7.20 -19.53
CA ILE A 475 28.62 -5.88 -19.30
C ILE A 475 30.14 -6.03 -19.45
N PRO A 476 30.71 -5.82 -20.67
CA PRO A 476 32.12 -6.14 -20.94
C PRO A 476 33.14 -5.43 -20.03
N PHE A 477 32.96 -4.13 -19.74
CA PHE A 477 33.93 -3.36 -18.97
C PHE A 477 34.10 -3.87 -17.52
N LEU A 478 33.11 -4.58 -16.96
CA LEU A 478 33.23 -5.18 -15.62
C LEU A 478 34.15 -6.42 -15.60
N ALA A 479 34.43 -7.02 -16.77
CA ALA A 479 35.40 -8.11 -16.92
C ALA A 479 36.85 -7.61 -17.08
N GLU A 480 37.03 -6.31 -17.35
CA GLU A 480 38.35 -5.65 -17.47
C GLU A 480 38.86 -5.11 -16.13
N LEU A 481 38.00 -5.06 -15.10
CA LEU A 481 38.38 -4.70 -13.74
C LEU A 481 39.05 -5.88 -13.02
N PRO A 482 39.95 -5.63 -12.05
CA PRO A 482 40.47 -6.68 -11.16
C PRO A 482 39.34 -7.46 -10.49
N HIS A 483 39.60 -8.68 -10.01
CA HIS A 483 38.61 -9.38 -9.17
C HIS A 483 38.31 -8.59 -7.89
N LEU A 484 37.08 -8.76 -7.36
CA LEU A 484 36.71 -8.25 -6.03
C LEU A 484 37.49 -9.01 -4.95
N GLN A 485 37.75 -8.35 -3.82
CA GLN A 485 38.19 -9.03 -2.61
C GLN A 485 37.09 -9.94 -2.04
N GLU A 486 37.51 -11.07 -1.46
CA GLU A 486 36.64 -12.03 -0.76
C GLU A 486 37.22 -12.31 0.64
N PRO A 487 36.46 -12.16 1.74
CA PRO A 487 35.07 -11.69 1.83
C PRO A 487 34.84 -10.29 1.24
N LEU A 488 33.60 -10.02 0.81
CA LEU A 488 33.25 -8.82 0.04
C LEU A 488 33.48 -7.53 0.83
N VAL A 489 34.24 -6.59 0.25
CA VAL A 489 34.49 -5.27 0.84
C VAL A 489 33.47 -4.26 0.34
N TYR A 490 32.69 -3.67 1.26
CA TYR A 490 31.59 -2.76 0.96
C TYR A 490 31.97 -1.61 0.00
N GLN A 491 33.03 -0.85 0.28
CA GLN A 491 33.38 0.30 -0.57
C GLN A 491 33.72 -0.13 -2.01
N GLU A 492 34.29 -1.33 -2.19
CA GLU A 492 34.70 -1.83 -3.49
C GLU A 492 33.48 -2.29 -4.32
N VAL A 493 32.55 -2.99 -3.70
CA VAL A 493 31.27 -3.37 -4.32
C VAL A 493 30.44 -2.14 -4.64
N GLU A 494 30.31 -1.19 -3.70
CA GLU A 494 29.55 0.05 -3.87
C GLU A 494 30.11 0.91 -5.02
N GLN A 495 31.43 1.11 -5.09
CA GLN A 495 32.06 1.90 -6.15
C GLN A 495 31.86 1.28 -7.54
N ARG A 496 32.00 -0.05 -7.67
CA ARG A 496 31.75 -0.77 -8.93
C ARG A 496 30.26 -0.75 -9.30
N PHE A 497 29.37 -0.84 -8.32
CA PHE A 497 27.92 -0.75 -8.52
C PHE A 497 27.47 0.64 -8.99
N LYS A 498 28.04 1.71 -8.44
CA LYS A 498 27.81 3.09 -8.92
C LYS A 498 28.26 3.27 -10.40
N LYS A 499 29.37 2.64 -10.82
CA LYS A 499 29.78 2.58 -12.25
C LYS A 499 28.85 1.71 -13.12
N ALA A 500 28.36 0.60 -12.59
CA ALA A 500 27.39 -0.24 -13.30
C ALA A 500 26.03 0.49 -13.48
N GLN A 501 25.64 1.32 -12.51
CA GLN A 501 24.47 2.21 -12.62
C GLN A 501 24.64 3.27 -13.71
N GLU A 502 25.82 3.89 -13.85
CA GLU A 502 26.15 4.84 -14.92
C GLU A 502 25.94 4.20 -16.32
N TRP A 503 26.53 3.03 -16.55
CA TRP A 503 26.37 2.28 -17.80
C TRP A 503 24.93 1.82 -18.06
N LEU A 504 24.24 1.35 -17.02
CA LEU A 504 22.84 0.93 -17.13
C LEU A 504 21.94 2.12 -17.47
N ALA A 505 22.19 3.29 -16.87
CA ALA A 505 21.42 4.50 -17.12
C ALA A 505 21.54 4.95 -18.58
N GLU A 506 22.76 5.06 -19.12
CA GLU A 506 22.99 5.35 -20.55
C GLU A 506 22.32 4.32 -21.46
N THR A 507 22.50 3.02 -21.17
CA THR A 507 21.90 1.93 -21.96
C THR A 507 20.38 2.03 -21.95
N TYR A 508 19.77 2.32 -20.80
CA TYR A 508 18.33 2.42 -20.63
C TYR A 508 17.75 3.66 -21.33
N VAL A 509 18.36 4.85 -21.19
CA VAL A 509 17.94 6.06 -21.93
C VAL A 509 18.00 5.84 -23.43
N ASN A 510 19.10 5.28 -23.95
CA ASN A 510 19.23 5.00 -25.39
C ASN A 510 18.23 3.93 -25.87
N THR A 511 17.90 2.92 -25.05
CA THR A 511 16.85 1.95 -25.36
C THR A 511 15.47 2.63 -25.46
N MET A 512 15.16 3.52 -24.51
CA MET A 512 13.88 4.26 -24.51
C MET A 512 13.78 5.27 -25.65
N ASN A 513 14.89 5.88 -26.05
CA ASN A 513 14.96 6.75 -27.23
C ASN A 513 14.55 5.99 -28.50
N CYS A 514 15.08 4.77 -28.72
CA CYS A 514 14.68 3.91 -29.83
C CYS A 514 13.18 3.56 -29.79
N ILE A 515 12.66 3.21 -28.60
CA ILE A 515 11.25 2.87 -28.41
C ILE A 515 10.32 4.04 -28.77
N HIS A 516 10.53 5.23 -28.19
CA HIS A 516 9.57 6.31 -28.34
C HIS A 516 9.67 7.05 -29.68
N TYR A 517 10.86 7.11 -30.28
CA TYR A 517 11.01 7.50 -31.69
C TYR A 517 10.19 6.57 -32.61
N SER A 518 10.27 5.25 -32.38
CA SER A 518 9.50 4.27 -33.14
C SER A 518 7.99 4.31 -32.85
N HIS A 519 7.57 4.73 -31.66
CA HIS A 519 6.15 4.79 -31.31
C HIS A 519 5.49 6.05 -31.88
N ASP A 520 6.17 7.20 -31.84
CA ASP A 520 5.72 8.44 -32.49
C ASP A 520 5.55 8.28 -34.01
N LEU A 521 6.38 7.46 -34.68
CA LEU A 521 6.31 7.24 -36.13
C LEU A 521 5.29 6.18 -36.58
N TYR A 522 5.15 5.07 -35.84
CA TYR A 522 4.40 3.90 -36.32
C TYR A 522 3.15 3.55 -35.50
N ASN A 523 2.93 4.20 -34.35
CA ASN A 523 1.74 4.00 -33.52
C ASN A 523 1.35 5.25 -32.72
N TYR A 524 1.28 6.42 -33.38
CA TYR A 524 0.91 7.68 -32.74
C TYR A 524 -0.55 7.67 -32.23
N GLU A 525 -0.75 8.08 -30.98
CA GLU A 525 -2.03 8.03 -30.25
C GLU A 525 -2.97 9.19 -30.63
N GLY A 526 -3.33 9.27 -31.91
CA GLY A 526 -3.92 10.44 -32.56
C GLY A 526 -5.08 11.09 -31.79
N ILE A 527 -6.05 10.31 -31.31
CA ILE A 527 -7.20 10.85 -30.56
C ILE A 527 -6.83 11.32 -29.14
N GLN A 528 -5.93 10.63 -28.44
CA GLN A 528 -5.52 11.05 -27.11
C GLN A 528 -4.73 12.36 -27.18
N MET A 529 -3.85 12.49 -28.18
CA MET A 529 -3.08 13.71 -28.42
C MET A 529 -3.94 14.86 -28.98
N ALA A 530 -5.06 14.57 -29.67
CA ALA A 530 -6.01 15.59 -30.10
C ALA A 530 -6.73 16.25 -28.92
N LEU A 531 -6.88 15.52 -27.82
CA LEU A 531 -7.41 15.98 -26.55
C LEU A 531 -6.32 16.53 -25.60
N HIS A 532 -5.17 16.90 -26.15
CA HIS A 532 -4.14 17.71 -25.50
C HIS A 532 -4.00 19.09 -26.18
N ASP A 533 -3.33 20.00 -25.50
CA ASP A 533 -2.71 21.20 -26.07
C ASP A 533 -1.63 20.78 -27.08
N SER A 534 -1.37 21.63 -28.06
CA SER A 534 -0.55 21.25 -29.22
C SER A 534 0.96 21.17 -28.92
N ASN A 535 1.43 21.76 -27.81
CA ASN A 535 2.79 21.54 -27.30
C ASN A 535 2.74 20.82 -25.94
N VAL A 536 2.86 19.49 -25.96
CA VAL A 536 2.75 18.64 -24.77
C VAL A 536 4.12 18.45 -24.09
N HIS A 537 4.18 18.72 -22.78
CA HIS A 537 5.36 18.42 -21.95
C HIS A 537 5.52 16.90 -21.78
N ARG A 538 6.74 16.40 -21.93
CA ARG A 538 7.04 14.96 -21.96
C ARG A 538 7.95 14.57 -20.81
N LEU A 539 7.53 13.60 -20.01
CA LEU A 539 8.35 12.96 -18.97
C LEU A 539 8.86 11.62 -19.48
N MET A 540 10.15 11.31 -19.35
CA MET A 540 10.73 10.01 -19.72
C MET A 540 10.88 9.15 -18.46
N ALA A 541 10.04 8.12 -18.34
CA ALA A 541 9.78 7.41 -17.09
C ALA A 541 10.59 6.11 -16.96
N PHE A 542 11.61 6.12 -16.10
CA PHE A 542 12.52 4.99 -15.86
C PHE A 542 12.19 4.27 -14.54
N GLY A 543 11.79 3.01 -14.61
CA GLY A 543 11.45 2.26 -13.40
C GLY A 543 12.66 1.54 -12.77
N ILE A 544 12.64 1.37 -11.45
CA ILE A 544 13.55 0.49 -10.70
C ILE A 544 12.73 -0.63 -10.06
N ALA A 545 13.18 -1.88 -10.22
CA ALA A 545 12.66 -3.04 -9.50
C ALA A 545 13.70 -3.60 -8.52
N GLY A 546 13.24 -4.06 -7.35
CA GLY A 546 14.08 -4.74 -6.35
C GLY A 546 14.85 -3.81 -5.40
N LEU A 547 14.31 -2.62 -5.10
CA LEU A 547 14.88 -1.61 -4.19
C LEU A 547 15.39 -2.22 -2.88
N SER A 548 14.49 -2.84 -2.11
CA SER A 548 14.78 -3.46 -0.82
C SER A 548 15.80 -4.59 -0.93
N VAL A 549 15.74 -5.40 -1.99
CA VAL A 549 16.70 -6.49 -2.25
C VAL A 549 18.13 -5.96 -2.43
N VAL A 550 18.32 -4.80 -3.07
CA VAL A 550 19.63 -4.14 -3.20
C VAL A 550 20.06 -3.46 -1.90
N ALA A 551 19.17 -2.68 -1.27
CA ALA A 551 19.46 -1.99 -0.01
C ALA A 551 19.89 -2.99 1.07
N ASP A 552 19.13 -4.07 1.27
CA ASP A 552 19.45 -5.16 2.19
C ASP A 552 20.76 -5.89 1.80
N SER A 553 21.06 -6.04 0.51
CA SER A 553 22.27 -6.75 0.06
C SER A 553 23.53 -5.93 0.29
N LEU A 554 23.46 -4.62 0.07
CA LEU A 554 24.52 -3.68 0.40
C LEU A 554 24.64 -3.52 1.93
N ALA A 555 23.54 -3.51 2.68
CA ALA A 555 23.55 -3.52 4.15
C ALA A 555 24.19 -4.80 4.71
N ALA A 556 23.89 -5.99 4.16
CA ALA A 556 24.55 -7.24 4.54
C ALA A 556 26.07 -7.15 4.33
N ILE A 557 26.54 -6.71 3.16
CA ILE A 557 27.99 -6.53 2.88
C ILE A 557 28.63 -5.45 3.79
N LYS A 558 27.85 -4.50 4.32
CA LYS A 558 28.32 -3.38 5.16
C LYS A 558 28.36 -3.69 6.66
N TYR A 559 27.45 -4.55 7.14
CA TYR A 559 27.17 -4.73 8.57
C TYR A 559 27.30 -6.17 9.07
N CYS A 560 27.20 -7.19 8.22
CA CYS A 560 27.69 -8.52 8.58
C CYS A 560 29.22 -8.46 8.82
N LYS A 561 29.75 -9.34 9.66
CA LYS A 561 31.20 -9.45 9.89
C LYS A 561 31.95 -9.94 8.63
N GLU A 562 31.38 -10.93 7.96
CA GLU A 562 31.91 -11.57 6.75
C GLU A 562 30.74 -11.89 5.80
N VAL A 563 30.90 -11.60 4.50
CA VAL A 563 30.01 -12.07 3.43
C VAL A 563 30.87 -12.62 2.28
N THR A 564 30.76 -13.92 1.99
CA THR A 564 31.61 -14.61 1.02
C THR A 564 30.77 -15.22 -0.10
N PRO A 565 31.07 -14.95 -1.39
CA PRO A 565 30.43 -15.60 -2.52
C PRO A 565 30.69 -17.12 -2.53
N VAL A 566 29.66 -17.92 -2.79
CA VAL A 566 29.81 -19.32 -3.18
C VAL A 566 29.78 -19.38 -4.70
N ARG A 567 30.82 -19.96 -5.31
CA ARG A 567 31.00 -19.99 -6.77
C ARG A 567 30.92 -21.41 -7.32
N ASP A 568 30.44 -21.53 -8.56
CA ASP A 568 30.46 -22.77 -9.33
C ASP A 568 31.76 -22.95 -10.15
N ASP A 569 31.86 -24.07 -10.89
CA ASP A 569 32.99 -24.39 -11.76
C ASP A 569 33.24 -23.35 -12.88
N ARG A 570 32.29 -22.45 -13.16
CA ARG A 570 32.41 -21.34 -14.11
C ARG A 570 32.96 -20.07 -13.44
N GLY A 571 33.21 -20.10 -12.13
CA GLY A 571 33.53 -18.94 -11.30
C GLY A 571 32.33 -18.04 -10.99
N ILE A 572 31.10 -18.48 -11.31
CA ILE A 572 29.88 -17.68 -11.18
C ILE A 572 29.29 -17.85 -9.78
N THR A 573 28.93 -16.75 -9.13
CA THR A 573 28.31 -16.76 -7.80
C THR A 573 26.90 -17.37 -7.86
N THR A 574 26.65 -18.39 -7.05
CA THR A 574 25.37 -19.12 -6.94
C THR A 574 24.68 -18.93 -5.58
N ASP A 575 25.44 -18.69 -4.52
CA ASP A 575 24.94 -18.44 -3.15
C ASP A 575 25.92 -17.55 -2.34
N PHE A 576 25.58 -17.24 -1.09
CA PHE A 576 26.40 -16.41 -0.18
C PHE A 576 26.43 -16.96 1.25
N VAL A 577 27.63 -17.20 1.78
CA VAL A 577 27.85 -17.42 3.22
C VAL A 577 27.90 -16.06 3.91
N ARG A 578 27.10 -15.88 4.97
CA ARG A 578 27.08 -14.67 5.82
C ARG A 578 27.50 -15.02 7.25
N ARG A 579 28.03 -14.02 7.97
CA ARG A 579 28.36 -14.14 9.40
C ARG A 579 27.94 -12.90 10.17
N GLY A 580 26.99 -13.05 11.10
CA GLY A 580 26.40 -11.95 11.87
C GLY A 580 25.30 -11.20 11.13
N ASP A 581 24.54 -10.41 11.87
CA ASP A 581 23.28 -9.81 11.43
C ASP A 581 23.45 -8.46 10.72
N PHE A 582 22.40 -7.99 10.05
CA PHE A 582 22.39 -6.71 9.33
C PHE A 582 20.99 -6.07 9.35
N PRO A 583 20.87 -4.73 9.30
CA PRO A 583 19.58 -4.05 9.23
C PRO A 583 18.92 -4.24 7.86
N CYS A 584 17.61 -4.49 7.84
CA CYS A 584 16.79 -4.63 6.63
C CYS A 584 15.86 -3.43 6.45
N PHE A 585 15.64 -3.00 5.21
CA PHE A 585 14.76 -1.90 4.84
C PHE A 585 13.32 -2.16 5.30
N GLY A 586 12.63 -1.14 5.84
CA GLY A 586 11.27 -1.27 6.39
C GLY A 586 11.18 -1.29 7.92
N ASN A 587 12.25 -0.96 8.63
CA ASN A 587 12.32 -1.01 10.11
C ASN A 587 12.63 0.34 10.76
N ASP A 588 12.53 1.44 10.01
CA ASP A 588 12.94 2.80 10.42
C ASP A 588 14.40 2.87 10.92
N ASP A 589 15.31 2.17 10.21
CA ASP A 589 16.74 2.12 10.49
C ASP A 589 17.52 2.86 9.38
N ASP A 590 18.04 4.04 9.73
CA ASP A 590 18.74 4.92 8.79
C ASP A 590 19.97 4.28 8.13
N ARG A 591 20.55 3.22 8.73
CA ARG A 591 21.73 2.52 8.19
C ARG A 591 21.46 1.83 6.85
N VAL A 592 20.23 1.40 6.62
CA VAL A 592 19.78 0.72 5.39
C VAL A 592 18.82 1.60 4.59
N ASP A 593 17.98 2.40 5.25
CA ASP A 593 17.09 3.36 4.57
C ASP A 593 17.90 4.40 3.78
N ALA A 594 19.04 4.88 4.30
CA ALA A 594 19.92 5.79 3.55
C ALA A 594 20.55 5.13 2.31
N ILE A 595 20.83 3.82 2.34
CA ILE A 595 21.34 3.08 1.18
C ILE A 595 20.28 3.02 0.07
N ALA A 596 19.00 2.80 0.44
CA ALA A 596 17.89 2.83 -0.49
C ALA A 596 17.76 4.20 -1.17
N CYS A 597 17.80 5.30 -0.40
CA CYS A 597 17.74 6.66 -0.93
C CYS A 597 18.94 7.02 -1.82
N GLU A 598 20.17 6.74 -1.37
CA GLU A 598 21.39 7.07 -2.14
C GLU A 598 21.40 6.32 -3.48
N MET A 599 20.98 5.06 -3.51
CA MET A 599 20.88 4.28 -4.75
C MET A 599 19.93 4.92 -5.76
N THR A 600 18.76 5.41 -5.32
CA THR A 600 17.76 6.02 -6.20
C THR A 600 18.19 7.41 -6.67
N ASP A 601 18.78 8.21 -5.78
CA ASP A 601 19.28 9.55 -6.11
C ASP A 601 20.47 9.48 -7.07
N ASN A 602 21.35 8.48 -6.91
CA ASN A 602 22.45 8.22 -7.84
C ASN A 602 21.92 7.84 -9.23
N PHE A 603 20.99 6.87 -9.32
CA PHE A 603 20.46 6.44 -10.62
C PHE A 603 19.74 7.59 -11.37
N TYR A 604 18.98 8.43 -10.65
CA TYR A 604 18.36 9.63 -11.23
C TYR A 604 19.40 10.63 -11.75
N ARG A 605 20.51 10.86 -11.03
CA ARG A 605 21.61 11.70 -11.51
C ARG A 605 22.25 11.16 -12.78
N GLU A 606 22.53 9.86 -12.85
CA GLU A 606 23.21 9.28 -14.00
C GLU A 606 22.32 9.24 -15.25
N LEU A 607 21.01 8.96 -15.12
CA LEU A 607 20.05 9.02 -16.23
C LEU A 607 20.10 10.37 -16.96
N LYS A 608 20.11 11.48 -16.20
CA LYS A 608 20.13 12.85 -16.75
C LYS A 608 21.37 13.20 -17.57
N ARG A 609 22.43 12.37 -17.57
CA ARG A 609 23.64 12.60 -18.37
C ARG A 609 23.47 12.24 -19.85
N THR A 610 22.47 11.42 -20.18
CA THR A 610 22.14 11.05 -21.56
C THR A 610 20.93 11.85 -22.05
N PRO A 611 20.94 12.48 -23.24
CA PRO A 611 19.76 13.18 -23.75
C PRO A 611 18.58 12.24 -24.05
N ALA A 612 17.39 12.60 -23.58
CA ALA A 612 16.15 11.90 -23.88
C ALA A 612 15.47 12.42 -25.16
N TYR A 613 14.80 11.53 -25.89
CA TYR A 613 14.06 11.81 -27.11
C TYR A 613 13.02 12.94 -26.91
N ARG A 614 12.92 13.85 -27.90
CA ARG A 614 12.13 15.10 -27.86
C ARG A 614 12.42 16.00 -26.64
N GLY A 615 13.60 15.89 -26.03
CA GLY A 615 13.97 16.68 -24.85
C GLY A 615 13.16 16.35 -23.60
N ALA A 616 12.59 15.13 -23.52
CA ALA A 616 11.75 14.73 -22.41
C ALA A 616 12.49 14.79 -21.05
N GLN A 617 11.79 15.25 -20.01
CA GLN A 617 12.33 15.35 -18.66
C GLN A 617 12.47 13.95 -18.04
N HIS A 618 13.68 13.57 -17.65
CA HIS A 618 13.93 12.32 -16.94
C HIS A 618 13.16 12.26 -15.61
N THR A 619 12.45 11.16 -15.37
CA THR A 619 11.77 10.84 -14.10
C THR A 619 11.99 9.38 -13.73
N VAL A 620 12.07 9.06 -12.44
CA VAL A 620 12.23 7.67 -11.94
C VAL A 620 10.95 7.21 -11.24
N SER A 621 10.60 5.92 -11.33
CA SER A 621 9.58 5.30 -10.48
C SER A 621 10.09 4.07 -9.74
N LEU A 622 9.61 3.92 -8.50
CA LEU A 622 9.85 2.75 -7.65
C LEU A 622 8.59 1.86 -7.70
N LEU A 623 8.36 1.26 -8.87
CA LEU A 623 7.13 0.58 -9.26
C LEU A 623 7.44 -0.71 -10.01
N THR A 624 6.90 -1.84 -9.56
CA THR A 624 7.15 -3.15 -10.21
C THR A 624 6.02 -3.66 -11.10
N ILE A 625 4.75 -3.37 -10.77
CA ILE A 625 3.64 -4.26 -11.16
C ILE A 625 4.03 -5.70 -10.75
N THR A 626 3.82 -6.72 -11.57
CA THR A 626 4.17 -8.13 -11.32
C THR A 626 5.59 -8.47 -11.75
N SER A 627 6.36 -7.48 -12.26
CA SER A 627 7.78 -7.68 -12.59
C SER A 627 8.64 -8.03 -11.37
N ASN A 628 8.13 -7.88 -10.14
CA ASN A 628 8.76 -8.39 -8.92
C ASN A 628 8.87 -9.93 -8.92
N VAL A 629 7.87 -10.64 -9.46
CA VAL A 629 7.89 -12.09 -9.65
C VAL A 629 8.77 -12.46 -10.84
N VAL A 630 8.59 -11.81 -11.99
CA VAL A 630 9.34 -12.13 -13.23
C VAL A 630 10.84 -11.89 -13.07
N TYR A 631 11.26 -10.78 -12.47
CA TYR A 631 12.68 -10.56 -12.15
C TYR A 631 13.15 -11.41 -10.96
N GLY A 632 12.28 -11.73 -9.99
CA GLY A 632 12.61 -12.66 -8.89
C GLY A 632 13.01 -14.05 -9.40
N LYS A 633 12.25 -14.57 -10.38
CA LYS A 633 12.57 -15.80 -11.15
C LYS A 633 13.90 -15.71 -11.89
N ALA A 634 14.08 -14.62 -12.63
CA ALA A 634 15.23 -14.45 -13.51
C ALA A 634 16.52 -13.98 -12.81
N THR A 635 16.53 -13.90 -11.47
CA THR A 635 17.67 -13.43 -10.67
C THR A 635 18.10 -14.47 -9.65
N GLY A 636 19.37 -14.85 -9.66
CA GLY A 636 20.02 -15.76 -8.70
C GLY A 636 20.06 -15.23 -7.27
N THR A 637 20.47 -16.07 -6.32
CA THR A 637 20.54 -15.72 -4.90
C THR A 637 21.33 -14.42 -4.68
N THR A 638 20.86 -13.54 -3.78
CA THR A 638 21.49 -12.22 -3.52
C THR A 638 22.15 -12.16 -2.14
N PRO A 639 23.13 -11.26 -1.90
CA PRO A 639 23.89 -11.21 -0.65
C PRO A 639 23.03 -11.20 0.62
N CYS A 640 21.89 -10.50 0.61
CA CYS A 640 20.94 -10.45 1.73
C CYS A 640 20.17 -11.77 2.02
N GLY A 641 20.45 -12.86 1.32
CA GLY A 641 19.85 -14.18 1.57
C GLY A 641 18.58 -14.51 0.79
N ARG A 642 17.99 -13.57 0.03
CA ARG A 642 16.89 -13.89 -0.91
C ARG A 642 17.41 -14.89 -1.96
N ARG A 643 16.84 -16.08 -1.99
CA ARG A 643 17.24 -17.20 -2.86
C ARG A 643 16.80 -16.99 -4.31
N LEU A 644 17.47 -17.66 -5.25
CA LEU A 644 17.02 -17.81 -6.64
C LEU A 644 15.52 -18.18 -6.69
N GLY A 645 14.77 -17.55 -7.58
CA GLY A 645 13.34 -17.84 -7.79
C GLY A 645 12.37 -17.01 -6.95
N GLN A 646 12.76 -16.60 -5.74
CA GLN A 646 11.86 -15.85 -4.83
C GLN A 646 11.48 -14.47 -5.40
N PRO A 647 10.22 -14.00 -5.31
CA PRO A 647 9.85 -12.66 -5.72
C PRO A 647 10.64 -11.54 -5.02
N PHE A 648 10.71 -10.38 -5.64
CA PHE A 648 11.10 -9.14 -4.96
C PHE A 648 9.90 -8.52 -4.20
N GLY A 649 10.16 -7.58 -3.30
CA GLY A 649 9.11 -6.69 -2.79
C GLY A 649 8.46 -5.88 -3.93
N PRO A 650 7.13 -5.64 -3.91
CA PRO A 650 6.45 -4.88 -4.95
C PRO A 650 6.77 -3.38 -4.86
N GLY A 651 7.18 -2.76 -5.96
CA GLY A 651 7.54 -1.34 -6.02
C GLY A 651 8.69 -0.98 -5.07
N ALA A 652 8.38 -0.14 -4.08
CA ALA A 652 9.28 0.30 -3.03
C ALA A 652 9.09 -0.43 -1.69
N ASN A 653 8.26 -1.49 -1.64
CA ASN A 653 8.06 -2.25 -0.40
C ASN A 653 9.38 -2.88 0.14
N PRO A 654 9.47 -3.06 1.47
CA PRO A 654 10.32 -4.06 2.09
C PRO A 654 10.20 -5.43 1.42
N LEU A 655 11.24 -6.27 1.54
CA LEU A 655 11.11 -7.67 1.12
C LEU A 655 10.25 -8.42 2.15
N HIS A 656 9.40 -9.33 1.68
CA HIS A 656 8.36 -9.99 2.47
C HIS A 656 8.87 -10.50 3.82
N GLY A 657 8.21 -10.12 4.92
CA GLY A 657 8.53 -10.56 6.27
C GLY A 657 9.74 -9.88 6.93
N ARG A 658 10.38 -8.89 6.29
CA ARG A 658 11.54 -8.18 6.87
C ARG A 658 11.20 -6.91 7.65
N ASP A 659 10.04 -6.32 7.41
CA ASP A 659 9.52 -5.16 8.14
C ASP A 659 8.86 -5.57 9.46
N GLN A 660 9.70 -6.01 10.39
CA GLN A 660 9.33 -6.63 11.66
C GLN A 660 9.14 -5.61 12.81
N SER A 661 9.67 -4.39 12.70
CA SER A 661 9.44 -3.30 13.65
C SER A 661 8.02 -2.69 13.62
N GLY A 662 7.08 -3.32 12.90
CA GLY A 662 5.66 -2.97 12.90
C GLY A 662 5.26 -1.87 11.91
N ALA A 663 3.96 -1.57 11.90
CA ALA A 663 3.30 -0.77 10.88
C ALA A 663 3.91 0.63 10.65
N LEU A 664 4.16 1.40 11.72
CA LEU A 664 4.68 2.76 11.55
C LEU A 664 6.15 2.78 11.12
N ALA A 665 6.93 1.76 11.48
CA ALA A 665 8.33 1.64 11.04
C ALA A 665 8.42 1.33 9.53
N SER A 666 7.60 0.40 9.03
CA SER A 666 7.50 0.08 7.60
C SER A 666 7.08 1.30 6.77
N LEU A 667 6.05 2.01 7.23
CA LEU A 667 5.60 3.28 6.62
C LEU A 667 6.66 4.38 6.71
N ALA A 668 7.42 4.48 7.81
CA ALA A 668 8.45 5.48 8.00
C ALA A 668 9.67 5.27 7.10
N SER A 669 10.16 4.03 6.92
CA SER A 669 11.24 3.73 5.96
C SER A 669 10.87 4.12 4.53
N VAL A 670 9.65 3.78 4.08
CA VAL A 670 9.19 4.14 2.73
C VAL A 670 8.99 5.65 2.58
N ALA A 671 8.58 6.36 3.64
CA ALA A 671 8.43 7.82 3.64
C ALA A 671 9.76 8.60 3.51
N LYS A 672 10.92 7.97 3.72
CA LYS A 672 12.25 8.60 3.54
C LYS A 672 12.67 8.71 2.06
N LEU A 673 12.03 7.97 1.16
CA LEU A 673 12.40 7.91 -0.26
C LEU A 673 12.02 9.21 -1.00
N SER A 674 12.99 9.80 -1.71
CA SER A 674 12.83 11.11 -2.35
C SER A 674 11.91 11.06 -3.58
N TYR A 675 10.72 11.67 -3.48
CA TYR A 675 9.85 11.89 -4.64
C TYR A 675 10.43 12.89 -5.65
N GLU A 676 11.37 13.77 -5.24
CA GLU A 676 12.03 14.68 -6.19
C GLU A 676 12.96 13.93 -7.16
N SER A 677 13.57 12.83 -6.71
CA SER A 677 14.25 11.88 -7.59
C SER A 677 13.27 10.95 -8.31
N CYS A 678 12.18 10.57 -7.63
CA CYS A 678 11.22 9.57 -8.09
C CYS A 678 9.90 10.17 -8.63
N LEU A 679 9.97 11.19 -9.49
CA LEU A 679 8.82 11.94 -10.02
C LEU A 679 7.85 11.13 -10.92
N ASP A 680 8.14 9.87 -11.25
CA ASP A 680 7.17 8.95 -11.90
C ASP A 680 6.39 8.08 -10.88
N GLY A 681 6.72 8.21 -9.58
CA GLY A 681 5.95 7.70 -8.45
C GLY A 681 6.66 6.63 -7.60
N ILE A 682 6.32 6.58 -6.30
CA ILE A 682 6.86 5.61 -5.35
C ILE A 682 5.73 4.67 -4.91
N SER A 683 5.78 3.40 -5.33
CA SER A 683 4.70 2.45 -5.07
C SER A 683 4.88 1.72 -3.74
N ASN A 684 3.95 1.90 -2.79
CA ASN A 684 3.84 1.13 -1.56
C ASN A 684 2.55 0.29 -1.55
N THR A 685 2.61 -0.91 -0.99
CA THR A 685 1.51 -1.86 -0.84
C THR A 685 1.44 -2.33 0.59
N PHE A 686 0.65 -1.63 1.41
CA PHE A 686 0.50 -1.85 2.84
C PHE A 686 -0.68 -2.78 3.11
N SER A 687 -0.47 -3.84 3.89
CA SER A 687 -1.50 -4.84 4.20
C SER A 687 -1.60 -5.06 5.70
N MET A 688 -2.82 -5.11 6.24
CA MET A 688 -3.09 -5.28 7.67
C MET A 688 -4.35 -6.10 7.93
N VAL A 689 -4.42 -6.72 9.11
CA VAL A 689 -5.69 -7.29 9.61
C VAL A 689 -6.62 -6.20 10.15
N PRO A 690 -7.95 -6.36 10.09
CA PRO A 690 -8.92 -5.36 10.55
C PRO A 690 -8.77 -4.97 12.04
N MET A 691 -8.24 -5.89 12.86
CA MET A 691 -7.98 -5.67 14.29
C MET A 691 -6.93 -4.59 14.55
N LEU A 692 -5.91 -4.46 13.69
CA LEU A 692 -4.79 -3.52 13.89
C LEU A 692 -5.26 -2.06 14.03
N ILE A 693 -6.25 -1.68 13.22
CA ILE A 693 -6.85 -0.34 13.18
C ILE A 693 -8.11 -0.21 14.04
N GLY A 694 -8.60 -1.27 14.68
CA GLY A 694 -9.64 -1.15 15.69
C GLY A 694 -10.36 -2.45 16.06
N GLN A 695 -10.88 -2.47 17.28
CA GLN A 695 -11.69 -3.55 17.85
C GLN A 695 -12.97 -3.79 17.04
N CYS A 696 -13.46 -5.04 17.03
CA CYS A 696 -14.78 -5.36 16.46
C CYS A 696 -15.90 -4.67 17.25
N GLY A 697 -16.91 -4.14 16.54
CA GLY A 697 -18.11 -3.55 17.13
C GLY A 697 -18.32 -2.04 16.93
N THR A 698 -17.33 -1.28 16.43
CA THR A 698 -17.57 0.10 15.92
C THR A 698 -16.72 0.44 14.69
N ASP A 699 -17.32 0.36 13.50
CA ASP A 699 -16.63 0.73 12.23
C ASP A 699 -16.13 2.17 12.21
N ALA A 700 -16.80 3.05 12.99
CA ALA A 700 -16.37 4.42 13.23
C ALA A 700 -14.95 4.54 13.78
N SER A 701 -14.51 3.61 14.64
CA SER A 701 -13.14 3.61 15.18
C SER A 701 -12.11 3.26 14.11
N ARG A 702 -12.37 2.18 13.34
CA ARG A 702 -11.48 1.67 12.28
C ARG A 702 -11.25 2.70 11.18
N ARG A 703 -12.31 3.30 10.64
CA ARG A 703 -12.20 4.29 9.55
C ARG A 703 -11.48 5.57 9.98
N GLU A 704 -11.65 5.99 11.23
CA GLU A 704 -10.99 7.17 11.79
C GLU A 704 -9.50 6.89 12.09
N ASN A 705 -9.17 5.74 12.68
CA ASN A 705 -7.78 5.33 12.90
C ASN A 705 -7.02 5.15 11.57
N LEU A 706 -7.65 4.56 10.55
CA LEU A 706 -7.06 4.46 9.21
C LEU A 706 -6.89 5.83 8.54
N ALA A 707 -7.80 6.79 8.76
CA ALA A 707 -7.63 8.15 8.25
C ALA A 707 -6.43 8.85 8.91
N ILE A 708 -6.22 8.65 10.23
CA ILE A 708 -5.05 9.17 10.95
C ILE A 708 -3.76 8.49 10.47
N LEU A 709 -3.79 7.18 10.18
CA LEU A 709 -2.65 6.45 9.61
C LEU A 709 -2.20 7.04 8.26
N LEU A 710 -3.16 7.34 7.38
CA LEU A 710 -2.91 8.00 6.09
C LEU A 710 -2.43 9.45 6.29
N ASP A 711 -3.10 10.23 7.13
CA ASP A 711 -2.72 11.63 7.39
C ASP A 711 -1.27 11.74 7.91
N GLY A 712 -0.84 10.89 8.85
CA GLY A 712 0.53 10.92 9.37
C GLY A 712 1.60 10.45 8.36
N TYR A 713 1.24 9.54 7.44
CA TYR A 713 2.12 9.07 6.37
C TYR A 713 2.33 10.16 5.31
N PHE A 714 1.25 10.79 4.85
CA PHE A 714 1.33 11.87 3.86
C PHE A 714 1.91 13.16 4.44
N LYS A 715 1.73 13.43 5.74
CA LYS A 715 2.41 14.51 6.46
C LYS A 715 3.93 14.32 6.60
N LYS A 716 4.45 13.12 6.32
CA LYS A 716 5.88 12.82 6.20
C LYS A 716 6.41 12.92 4.75
N ASN A 717 5.66 13.54 3.83
CA ASN A 717 5.99 13.66 2.41
C ASN A 717 6.10 12.33 1.65
N ALA A 718 5.55 11.23 2.20
CA ALA A 718 5.44 9.98 1.46
C ALA A 718 4.52 10.16 0.23
N HIS A 719 4.80 9.45 -0.87
CA HIS A 719 4.12 9.71 -2.14
C HIS A 719 2.74 9.03 -2.25
N HIS A 720 2.66 7.73 -2.03
CA HIS A 720 1.47 6.93 -2.32
C HIS A 720 1.40 5.69 -1.40
N VAL A 721 0.19 5.16 -1.18
CA VAL A 721 -0.03 3.84 -0.56
C VAL A 721 -1.29 3.14 -1.11
N ASN A 722 -1.14 1.88 -1.47
CA ASN A 722 -2.25 0.93 -1.56
C ASN A 722 -2.52 0.35 -0.19
N VAL A 723 -3.80 0.17 0.16
CA VAL A 723 -4.20 -0.39 1.46
C VAL A 723 -5.05 -1.64 1.27
N ASN A 724 -4.59 -2.77 1.84
CA ASN A 724 -5.39 -3.98 2.03
C ASN A 724 -5.77 -4.11 3.51
N VAL A 725 -7.06 -4.33 3.79
CA VAL A 725 -7.60 -4.60 5.15
C VAL A 725 -8.29 -5.96 5.10
N MET A 726 -7.57 -7.02 5.47
CA MET A 726 -8.02 -8.41 5.27
C MET A 726 -7.23 -9.40 6.12
N ASN A 727 -7.82 -10.56 6.42
CA ASN A 727 -7.15 -11.67 7.09
C ASN A 727 -6.47 -12.59 6.07
N ARG A 728 -5.36 -13.23 6.47
CA ARG A 728 -4.66 -14.22 5.64
C ARG A 728 -5.55 -15.39 5.26
N ASP A 729 -6.37 -15.84 6.20
CA ASP A 729 -7.24 -17.01 6.05
C ASP A 729 -8.31 -16.79 4.97
N THR A 730 -8.78 -15.55 4.78
CA THR A 730 -9.69 -15.18 3.68
C THR A 730 -9.02 -15.31 2.31
N LEU A 731 -7.70 -15.10 2.22
CA LEU A 731 -6.96 -15.36 0.97
C LEU A 731 -6.70 -16.85 0.77
N LEU A 732 -6.45 -17.61 1.84
CA LEU A 732 -6.27 -19.06 1.78
C LEU A 732 -7.56 -19.77 1.34
N ASP A 733 -8.70 -19.45 1.95
CA ASP A 733 -10.00 -19.97 1.51
C ASP A 733 -10.36 -19.50 0.09
N ALA A 734 -9.94 -18.31 -0.33
CA ALA A 734 -10.09 -17.88 -1.73
C ALA A 734 -9.13 -18.56 -2.73
N MET A 735 -8.08 -19.25 -2.27
CA MET A 735 -7.27 -20.14 -3.11
C MET A 735 -7.90 -21.54 -3.23
N GLU A 736 -8.55 -22.03 -2.17
CA GLU A 736 -9.17 -23.36 -2.14
C GLU A 736 -10.60 -23.37 -2.72
N ASN A 737 -11.37 -22.32 -2.44
CA ASN A 737 -12.78 -22.14 -2.81
C ASN A 737 -13.03 -20.84 -3.63
N PRO A 738 -12.34 -20.62 -4.77
CA PRO A 738 -12.42 -19.38 -5.54
C PRO A 738 -13.85 -19.02 -6.01
N GLN A 739 -14.74 -20.01 -6.16
CA GLN A 739 -16.16 -19.82 -6.50
C GLN A 739 -16.94 -19.02 -5.44
N ASN A 740 -16.50 -19.03 -4.17
CA ASN A 740 -17.09 -18.24 -3.09
C ASN A 740 -16.65 -16.77 -3.15
N TYR A 741 -15.55 -16.48 -3.85
CA TYR A 741 -14.85 -15.19 -3.85
C TYR A 741 -14.74 -14.52 -5.24
N PRO A 742 -15.79 -14.53 -6.10
CA PRO A 742 -15.68 -14.15 -7.51
C PRO A 742 -15.32 -12.66 -7.74
N GLN A 743 -15.50 -11.80 -6.73
CA GLN A 743 -15.15 -10.38 -6.79
C GLN A 743 -14.05 -9.98 -5.80
N LEU A 744 -13.49 -10.91 -5.00
CA LEU A 744 -12.51 -10.59 -3.96
C LEU A 744 -11.34 -9.82 -4.57
N THR A 745 -11.20 -8.56 -4.17
CA THR A 745 -10.29 -7.60 -4.80
C THR A 745 -9.15 -7.29 -3.83
N VAL A 746 -7.92 -7.31 -4.34
CA VAL A 746 -6.70 -7.05 -3.57
C VAL A 746 -5.82 -6.05 -4.31
N ARG A 747 -5.20 -5.12 -3.58
CA ARG A 747 -4.17 -4.23 -4.13
C ARG A 747 -2.82 -4.96 -4.20
N VAL A 748 -2.13 -4.90 -5.34
CA VAL A 748 -0.90 -5.71 -5.56
C VAL A 748 0.37 -4.93 -5.86
N SER A 749 0.32 -3.83 -6.62
CA SER A 749 1.49 -2.94 -6.87
C SER A 749 1.05 -1.67 -7.63
N GLY A 750 0.36 -0.74 -6.96
CA GLY A 750 -0.19 0.47 -7.60
C GLY A 750 -1.47 0.25 -8.42
N TYR A 751 -2.07 -0.93 -8.31
CA TYR A 751 -3.36 -1.29 -8.92
C TYR A 751 -3.97 -2.47 -8.15
N ALA A 752 -5.26 -2.69 -8.39
CA ALA A 752 -6.02 -3.80 -7.85
C ALA A 752 -6.16 -4.95 -8.86
N VAL A 753 -6.43 -6.16 -8.35
CA VAL A 753 -6.84 -7.32 -9.14
C VAL A 753 -7.94 -8.08 -8.40
N HIS A 754 -8.79 -8.80 -9.13
CA HIS A 754 -9.54 -9.90 -8.52
C HIS A 754 -8.55 -11.03 -8.17
N PHE A 755 -8.48 -11.44 -6.91
CA PHE A 755 -7.51 -12.43 -6.41
C PHE A 755 -7.65 -13.79 -7.13
N VAL A 756 -8.86 -14.15 -7.53
CA VAL A 756 -9.19 -15.36 -8.30
C VAL A 756 -8.83 -15.27 -9.80
N LYS A 757 -8.34 -14.12 -10.30
CA LYS A 757 -7.72 -13.94 -11.63
C LYS A 757 -6.18 -13.97 -11.60
N LEU A 758 -5.56 -14.13 -10.43
CA LEU A 758 -4.11 -14.36 -10.31
C LEU A 758 -3.76 -15.84 -10.50
N THR A 759 -2.56 -16.14 -11.01
CA THR A 759 -2.05 -17.53 -11.01
C THR A 759 -1.76 -17.99 -9.57
N ALA A 760 -1.77 -19.30 -9.32
CA ALA A 760 -1.48 -19.86 -7.98
C ALA A 760 -0.10 -19.46 -7.41
N GLU A 761 0.85 -19.04 -8.26
CA GLU A 761 2.14 -18.48 -7.85
C GLU A 761 2.03 -16.99 -7.46
N GLN A 762 1.28 -16.20 -8.22
CA GLN A 762 1.00 -14.79 -7.91
C GLN A 762 0.11 -14.66 -6.65
N GLN A 763 -0.82 -15.60 -6.44
CA GLN A 763 -1.57 -15.72 -5.18
C GLN A 763 -0.63 -16.01 -4.00
N LYS A 764 0.34 -16.92 -4.16
CA LYS A 764 1.36 -17.18 -3.13
C LYS A 764 2.23 -15.95 -2.83
N ASP A 765 2.65 -15.19 -3.84
CA ASP A 765 3.35 -13.91 -3.63
C ASP A 765 2.49 -12.92 -2.82
N VAL A 766 1.19 -12.82 -3.11
CA VAL A 766 0.28 -11.94 -2.35
C VAL A 766 0.08 -12.43 -0.91
N VAL A 767 -0.09 -13.74 -0.70
CA VAL A 767 -0.27 -14.35 0.63
C VAL A 767 1.01 -14.30 1.48
N GLN A 768 2.20 -14.38 0.88
CA GLN A 768 3.48 -14.39 1.60
C GLN A 768 3.93 -13.01 2.09
N ARG A 769 3.38 -11.91 1.56
CA ARG A 769 3.70 -10.53 1.98
C ARG A 769 3.40 -10.30 3.46
N THR A 770 4.05 -9.28 4.03
CA THR A 770 3.81 -8.82 5.39
C THR A 770 2.35 -8.37 5.56
N MET A 771 1.71 -8.84 6.63
CA MET A 771 0.37 -8.43 7.06
C MET A 771 0.50 -7.93 8.51
N HIS A 772 0.47 -6.62 8.71
CA HIS A 772 0.66 -6.05 10.04
C HIS A 772 -0.52 -6.35 10.96
N GLY A 773 -0.24 -6.55 12.26
CA GLY A 773 -1.21 -7.01 13.27
C GLY A 773 -1.33 -8.53 13.40
N VAL A 774 -0.48 -9.29 12.69
CA VAL A 774 -0.26 -10.74 12.93
C VAL A 774 1.20 -10.91 13.35
N PRO A 775 1.52 -11.76 14.36
CA PRO A 775 2.89 -12.17 14.62
C PRO A 775 3.52 -12.76 13.35
N SER A 776 4.76 -12.37 13.03
CA SER A 776 5.46 -12.91 11.86
C SER A 776 5.63 -14.42 12.00
N PHE A 777 5.08 -15.18 11.06
CA PHE A 777 5.42 -16.60 10.88
C PHE A 777 6.89 -16.67 10.46
N ASP A 778 7.75 -16.99 11.42
CA ASP A 778 9.19 -17.09 11.21
C ASP A 778 9.53 -18.34 10.39
N THR A 779 9.47 -18.19 9.06
CA THR A 779 9.79 -19.25 8.10
C THR A 779 11.29 -19.58 8.04
N ASP A 780 12.16 -18.76 8.64
CA ASP A 780 13.61 -18.99 8.68
C ASP A 780 14.09 -19.59 10.02
N ALA A 781 13.25 -19.63 11.06
CA ALA A 781 13.56 -20.32 12.32
C ALA A 781 13.92 -21.81 12.13
N THR A 782 13.26 -22.49 11.19
CA THR A 782 13.54 -23.90 10.87
C THR A 782 14.87 -24.05 10.13
N THR A 783 15.18 -23.15 9.20
CA THR A 783 16.46 -23.09 8.47
C THR A 783 17.62 -22.82 9.44
N ASN A 784 17.51 -21.76 10.26
CA ASN A 784 18.53 -21.39 11.25
C ASN A 784 18.73 -22.48 12.33
N GLY A 785 17.68 -23.21 12.70
CA GLY A 785 17.77 -24.35 13.61
C GLY A 785 18.56 -25.52 13.03
N LEU A 786 18.33 -25.85 11.74
CA LEU A 786 19.04 -26.90 11.03
C LEU A 786 20.50 -26.52 10.73
N GLU A 787 20.76 -25.28 10.29
CA GLU A 787 22.13 -24.80 10.03
C GLU A 787 22.98 -24.77 11.32
N ARG A 788 22.39 -24.46 12.49
CA ARG A 788 23.04 -24.62 13.80
C ARG A 788 23.38 -26.08 14.11
N LEU A 789 22.50 -27.02 13.78
CA LEU A 789 22.70 -28.46 14.01
C LEU A 789 23.79 -29.04 13.11
N ASP A 790 23.72 -28.78 11.79
CA ASP A 790 24.74 -29.25 10.84
C ASP A 790 26.13 -28.67 11.21
N SER A 791 26.20 -27.38 11.63
CA SER A 791 27.43 -26.76 12.13
C SER A 791 27.98 -27.44 13.40
N LEU A 792 27.11 -27.73 14.38
CA LEU A 792 27.50 -28.43 15.62
C LEU A 792 27.90 -29.90 15.41
N CYS A 793 27.42 -30.54 14.34
CA CYS A 793 27.86 -31.88 13.95
C CYS A 793 29.24 -31.85 13.28
N LEU A 794 29.50 -30.85 12.43
CA LEU A 794 30.80 -30.60 11.81
C LEU A 794 31.90 -30.29 12.84
N GLU A 795 31.65 -29.40 13.81
CA GLU A 795 32.60 -29.11 14.89
C GLU A 795 32.90 -30.32 15.80
N LYS A 796 32.06 -31.36 15.78
CA LYS A 796 32.17 -32.56 16.64
C LYS A 796 32.50 -33.85 15.88
N GLY A 797 32.68 -33.79 14.56
CA GLY A 797 33.01 -34.96 13.74
C GLY A 797 31.93 -36.05 13.67
N LEU A 798 30.66 -35.68 13.90
CA LEU A 798 29.53 -36.61 13.88
C LEU A 798 28.92 -36.68 12.46
N GLY A 799 29.25 -37.75 11.73
CA GLY A 799 28.70 -37.99 10.39
C GLY A 799 27.25 -38.46 10.40
N ILE A 800 26.42 -37.91 9.51
CA ILE A 800 25.02 -38.28 9.31
C ILE A 800 24.77 -38.43 7.80
N GLU A 801 24.35 -39.62 7.36
CA GLU A 801 23.80 -39.83 6.01
C GLU A 801 22.29 -39.51 5.99
N ARG A 802 21.79 -38.92 4.90
CA ARG A 802 20.38 -38.58 4.71
C ARG A 802 19.75 -39.49 3.64
N GLU A 803 18.82 -40.36 4.03
CA GLU A 803 17.90 -41.02 3.08
C GLU A 803 16.59 -40.25 2.91
N SER A 804 15.91 -40.48 1.79
CA SER A 804 14.88 -39.60 1.21
C SER A 804 13.47 -39.69 1.83
N SER A 805 13.35 -40.02 3.13
CA SER A 805 12.06 -40.22 3.81
C SER A 805 11.88 -39.46 5.14
N GLY A 806 12.86 -38.66 5.56
CA GLY A 806 12.64 -37.57 6.53
C GLY A 806 12.34 -37.96 7.99
N LEU A 807 12.59 -39.20 8.42
CA LEU A 807 12.39 -39.64 9.80
C LEU A 807 13.69 -40.18 10.41
N LEU A 808 14.13 -39.55 11.51
CA LEU A 808 15.29 -39.98 12.30
C LEU A 808 14.87 -40.95 13.41
N ARG A 809 15.74 -41.92 13.72
CA ARG A 809 15.60 -42.81 14.87
C ARG A 809 16.96 -43.17 15.45
N GLU A 810 17.12 -43.06 16.76
CA GLU A 810 18.39 -43.38 17.43
C GLU A 810 18.77 -44.86 17.32
N LYS A 811 20.07 -45.14 17.27
CA LYS A 811 20.65 -46.47 17.51
C LYS A 811 21.36 -46.48 18.86
N SER A 812 20.94 -47.37 19.74
CA SER A 812 21.65 -47.74 20.96
C SER A 812 22.81 -48.68 20.64
N VAL A 813 24.04 -48.34 21.06
CA VAL A 813 25.18 -49.27 21.20
C VAL A 813 25.97 -48.90 22.46
N ASP A 814 26.56 -49.89 23.12
CA ASP A 814 27.11 -49.84 24.46
C ASP A 814 28.39 -48.99 24.65
N SER A 815 28.72 -48.75 25.92
CA SER A 815 30.02 -48.23 26.38
C SER A 815 30.93 -49.37 26.87
N PRO A 816 32.26 -49.15 26.96
CA PRO A 816 32.80 -48.98 28.32
C PRO A 816 34.02 -48.03 28.48
N ALA A 817 33.98 -47.29 29.60
CA ALA A 817 35.07 -46.87 30.50
C ALA A 817 36.53 -46.66 30.02
N ASN A 818 37.08 -45.45 30.25
CA ASN A 818 38.18 -45.14 31.21
C ASN A 818 38.75 -43.70 30.98
N VAL A 819 38.71 -42.77 31.95
CA VAL A 819 39.75 -42.43 32.98
C VAL A 819 40.40 -41.05 32.71
N PRO A 820 40.75 -40.19 33.70
CA PRO A 820 40.29 -40.03 35.09
C PRO A 820 39.77 -38.61 35.43
N VAL A 821 39.36 -38.40 36.69
CA VAL A 821 39.06 -37.07 37.28
C VAL A 821 40.33 -36.39 37.80
N TYR A 822 40.43 -35.05 37.68
CA TYR A 822 41.28 -34.24 38.56
C TYR A 822 40.58 -32.95 39.03
N ARG A 823 40.91 -32.49 40.25
CA ARG A 823 40.21 -31.43 40.99
C ARG A 823 41.22 -30.58 41.78
N ARG A 824 41.25 -29.26 41.58
CA ARG A 824 41.90 -28.20 42.42
C ARG A 824 41.46 -26.84 41.85
N THR A 825 40.60 -26.05 42.49
CA THR A 825 40.78 -25.18 43.69
C THR A 825 41.66 -23.94 43.47
N SER A 826 41.09 -22.80 43.85
CA SER A 826 41.59 -21.42 43.82
C SER A 826 42.84 -21.11 44.64
N THR A 827 43.54 -20.02 44.27
CA THR A 827 44.27 -19.13 45.19
C THR A 827 44.37 -17.69 44.64
N THR A 828 44.81 -16.74 45.46
CA THR A 828 44.65 -15.27 45.30
C THR A 828 45.95 -14.46 45.43
N SER A 829 46.11 -13.39 44.64
CA SER A 829 47.05 -12.25 44.86
C SER A 829 46.96 -11.25 43.68
N SER A 830 47.24 -9.94 43.76
CA SER A 830 47.23 -8.90 44.80
C SER A 830 47.62 -7.56 44.13
N SER A 831 47.14 -6.40 44.59
CA SER A 831 47.42 -5.07 43.99
C SER A 831 48.88 -4.59 44.16
N PRO A 832 49.28 -3.45 43.54
CA PRO A 832 49.19 -2.16 44.24
C PRO A 832 48.81 -0.94 43.35
N VAL A 833 48.82 0.26 43.95
CA VAL A 833 48.32 1.55 43.41
C VAL A 833 49.43 2.61 43.38
N MET A 834 49.41 3.50 42.37
CA MET A 834 50.16 4.78 42.28
C MET A 834 49.35 5.81 41.44
N SER A 835 49.74 7.08 41.38
CA SER A 835 49.29 8.12 42.34
C SER A 835 49.71 9.54 41.91
N GLY A 836 48.77 10.50 41.93
CA GLY A 836 49.07 11.94 41.95
C GLY A 836 49.03 12.69 40.60
N GLY A 837 48.72 13.99 40.66
CA GLY A 837 48.77 14.92 39.52
C GLY A 837 47.67 15.99 39.49
N LEU A 838 47.76 17.06 40.31
CA LEU A 838 47.01 18.29 40.08
C LEU A 838 47.81 19.26 39.20
N HIS A 839 47.13 20.09 38.40
CA HIS A 839 47.43 21.53 38.27
C HIS A 839 46.21 22.29 37.69
N SER A 840 46.25 23.62 37.68
CA SER A 840 45.07 24.50 37.60
C SER A 840 45.38 25.91 37.06
N ILE A 841 44.35 26.76 36.96
CA ILE A 841 44.34 28.24 36.72
C ILE A 841 44.25 28.71 35.24
N GLY A 842 43.30 29.61 34.96
CA GLY A 842 43.14 30.38 33.71
C GLY A 842 41.73 31.01 33.59
N ALA A 843 41.60 32.32 33.25
CA ALA A 843 40.34 33.07 33.35
C ALA A 843 40.32 34.36 32.45
N SER A 844 39.24 35.15 32.29
CA SER A 844 37.91 35.11 32.95
C SER A 844 36.65 35.44 32.09
N PRO A 845 36.30 36.69 31.68
CA PRO A 845 34.90 37.12 31.83
C PRO A 845 34.17 37.74 30.60
N SER A 846 32.84 37.93 30.75
CA SER A 846 31.82 38.09 29.69
C SER A 846 30.37 38.26 30.18
N SER A 847 30.02 39.36 30.88
CA SER A 847 28.66 39.97 30.98
C SER A 847 27.38 39.12 31.15
N SER A 848 26.70 39.30 32.28
CA SER A 848 25.25 39.09 32.55
C SER A 848 24.36 40.14 31.80
N PRO A 849 22.99 40.14 31.83
CA PRO A 849 22.16 40.10 33.05
C PRO A 849 20.83 39.29 33.06
N GLU A 850 20.52 38.77 34.26
CA GLU A 850 19.23 38.75 34.99
C GLU A 850 17.91 38.20 34.39
N GLY A 851 17.22 37.41 35.22
CA GLY A 851 15.85 36.94 35.03
C GLY A 851 15.48 35.83 36.02
N SER A 852 15.03 36.17 37.23
CA SER A 852 14.61 35.22 38.28
C SER A 852 13.11 34.91 38.22
N PRO A 853 12.68 33.76 38.77
CA PRO A 853 12.14 33.78 40.14
C PRO A 853 12.72 32.67 41.03
N GLY A 854 12.44 32.73 42.35
CA GLY A 854 13.07 31.86 43.36
C GLY A 854 12.37 30.52 43.62
N SER A 855 13.12 29.56 44.13
CA SER A 855 12.63 28.33 44.77
C SER A 855 12.45 28.52 46.28
N SER A 856 11.45 27.87 46.86
CA SER A 856 11.29 27.75 48.32
C SER A 856 12.35 26.80 48.90
N THR A 857 12.68 26.96 50.18
CA THR A 857 13.77 26.23 50.84
C THR A 857 13.45 24.78 51.24
N ASP A 858 12.30 24.27 50.81
CA ASP A 858 11.75 22.98 51.27
C ASP A 858 12.28 21.78 50.47
N ASP A 859 12.83 22.01 49.26
CA ASP A 859 13.33 20.97 48.33
C ASP A 859 14.51 20.12 48.87
N ILE A 860 15.13 20.51 49.98
CA ILE A 860 16.41 19.96 50.45
C ILE A 860 16.25 18.69 51.29
N GLU A 861 15.13 18.48 52.00
CA GLU A 861 14.94 17.26 52.82
C GLU A 861 14.47 16.05 51.99
N ASP A 862 13.64 16.24 50.96
CA ASP A 862 13.13 15.14 50.11
C ASP A 862 14.22 14.51 49.21
N LEU A 863 15.24 15.28 48.84
CA LEU A 863 16.40 14.82 48.08
C LEU A 863 17.17 13.68 48.79
N ALA A 864 17.11 13.60 50.12
CA ALA A 864 17.74 12.54 50.90
C ALA A 864 17.00 11.19 50.81
N ASN A 865 15.70 11.19 50.51
CA ASN A 865 14.86 9.98 50.49
C ASN A 865 14.72 9.33 49.10
N GLY A 866 15.14 10.02 48.03
CA GLY A 866 15.15 9.45 46.67
C GLY A 866 13.77 9.15 46.07
N LEU A 867 12.72 9.78 46.60
CA LEU A 867 11.32 9.64 46.17
C LEU A 867 10.98 10.49 44.93
N VAL A 868 11.76 11.54 44.65
CA VAL A 868 11.60 12.41 43.48
C VAL A 868 12.62 12.01 42.40
N LEU A 869 12.16 11.81 41.15
CA LEU A 869 13.06 11.62 40.01
C LEU A 869 13.73 12.95 39.64
N PRO A 870 15.08 13.06 39.63
CA PRO A 870 15.77 14.34 39.43
C PRO A 870 15.40 14.98 38.08
N VAL A 871 15.43 16.31 38.02
CA VAL A 871 15.14 17.09 36.81
C VAL A 871 16.45 17.35 36.04
N SER A 872 17.10 16.27 35.62
CA SER A 872 18.41 16.26 34.93
C SER A 872 18.38 15.35 33.69
N SER A 873 19.39 15.50 32.83
CA SER A 873 19.65 14.62 31.68
C SER A 873 19.97 13.17 32.08
N GLU A 874 20.30 12.91 33.35
CA GLU A 874 20.62 11.58 33.87
C GLU A 874 19.42 10.62 33.79
N THR A 875 18.18 11.12 33.79
CA THR A 875 17.01 10.25 33.61
C THR A 875 16.78 9.81 32.18
N ASP A 876 17.32 10.54 31.21
CA ASP A 876 17.00 10.34 29.80
C ASP A 876 17.86 9.18 29.23
N HIS A 877 19.01 8.91 29.84
CA HIS A 877 19.85 7.73 29.57
C HIS A 877 19.49 6.48 30.43
N LEU A 878 18.42 6.52 31.25
CA LEU A 878 18.01 5.35 32.05
C LEU A 878 17.67 4.16 31.14
N THR A 879 18.35 3.04 31.35
CA THR A 879 18.16 1.81 30.56
C THR A 879 17.09 0.90 31.20
N GLY A 880 16.04 0.60 30.45
CA GLY A 880 15.07 -0.45 30.74
C GLY A 880 15.46 -1.79 30.10
N ILE A 881 14.98 -2.89 30.69
CA ILE A 881 15.05 -4.22 30.08
C ILE A 881 13.70 -4.50 29.41
N VAL A 882 13.69 -4.51 28.09
CA VAL A 882 12.50 -4.59 27.23
C VAL A 882 12.45 -5.96 26.56
N HIS A 883 11.28 -6.57 26.52
CA HIS A 883 11.01 -7.81 25.78
C HIS A 883 10.87 -7.52 24.28
N SER A 884 9.99 -6.57 23.93
CA SER A 884 9.71 -6.20 22.55
C SER A 884 9.07 -4.82 22.46
N LEU A 885 9.12 -4.23 21.26
CA LEU A 885 8.46 -2.98 20.90
C LEU A 885 7.45 -3.25 19.78
N GLU A 886 6.30 -2.60 19.82
CA GLU A 886 5.32 -2.62 18.73
C GLU A 886 4.87 -1.19 18.43
N THR A 887 5.01 -0.78 17.17
CA THR A 887 4.90 0.64 16.80
C THR A 887 3.46 1.12 16.57
N LEU A 888 2.48 0.22 16.59
CA LEU A 888 1.04 0.53 16.47
C LEU A 888 0.17 -0.55 17.13
N SER A 889 -0.40 -0.24 18.30
CA SER A 889 -1.60 -0.91 18.84
C SER A 889 -2.77 0.09 18.87
N THR A 890 -3.98 -0.42 18.66
CA THR A 890 -5.26 0.27 18.94
C THR A 890 -6.11 -0.49 19.98
N CYS A 891 -5.52 -1.50 20.64
CA CYS A 891 -6.19 -2.37 21.60
C CYS A 891 -5.78 -2.10 23.06
N ASP A 892 -4.66 -1.40 23.29
CA ASP A 892 -4.04 -1.25 24.62
C ASP A 892 -4.12 0.19 25.14
N GLY A 893 -5.33 0.74 25.09
CA GLY A 893 -5.66 2.11 25.45
C GLY A 893 -6.24 2.90 24.27
N PRO A 894 -6.65 4.17 24.48
CA PRO A 894 -7.24 5.00 23.44
C PRO A 894 -6.21 5.50 22.41
N GLY A 895 -6.68 5.80 21.19
CA GLY A 895 -5.86 6.27 20.08
C GLY A 895 -4.91 5.20 19.53
N MET A 896 -3.98 5.62 18.66
CA MET A 896 -2.85 4.77 18.26
C MET A 896 -1.71 4.90 19.27
N ARG A 897 -1.09 3.77 19.63
CA ARG A 897 -0.10 3.71 20.71
C ARG A 897 1.12 2.90 20.31
N VAL A 898 2.30 3.33 20.74
CA VAL A 898 3.51 2.49 20.77
C VAL A 898 3.47 1.64 22.03
N MET A 899 3.67 0.33 21.89
CA MET A 899 3.82 -0.60 22.99
C MET A 899 5.29 -0.75 23.35
N VAL A 900 5.58 -0.67 24.65
CA VAL A 900 6.83 -1.14 25.24
C VAL A 900 6.50 -2.31 26.16
N PHE A 901 6.81 -3.53 25.72
CA PHE A 901 6.64 -4.72 26.54
C PHE A 901 7.89 -4.92 27.41
N MET A 902 7.75 -4.83 28.73
CA MET A 902 8.86 -4.94 29.68
C MET A 902 9.26 -6.39 29.93
N GLN A 903 10.54 -6.62 30.23
CA GLN A 903 11.06 -7.94 30.62
C GLN A 903 10.96 -8.15 32.15
N GLY A 904 10.65 -9.38 32.55
CA GLY A 904 10.62 -9.86 33.93
C GLY A 904 9.24 -9.77 34.57
N CYS A 905 8.69 -10.92 34.96
CA CYS A 905 7.48 -11.02 35.79
C CYS A 905 7.66 -12.04 36.91
N VAL A 906 7.05 -11.79 38.08
CA VAL A 906 7.00 -12.76 39.19
C VAL A 906 5.73 -13.62 39.19
N LYS A 907 4.65 -13.18 38.52
CA LYS A 907 3.40 -13.92 38.41
C LYS A 907 3.61 -15.11 37.46
N ARG A 908 2.91 -16.23 37.71
CA ARG A 908 2.90 -17.42 36.86
C ARG A 908 1.47 -17.73 36.44
N CYS A 909 0.85 -16.74 35.78
CA CYS A 909 -0.53 -16.82 35.30
C CYS A 909 -0.72 -18.07 34.42
N THR A 910 -1.70 -18.93 34.73
CA THR A 910 -2.01 -20.12 33.93
C THR A 910 -2.31 -19.78 32.47
N PHE A 911 -3.01 -18.67 32.24
CA PHE A 911 -3.31 -18.09 30.91
C PHE A 911 -2.29 -17.04 30.44
N CYS A 912 -1.01 -17.12 30.84
CA CYS A 912 -0.02 -16.13 30.39
C CYS A 912 0.26 -16.25 28.88
N HIS A 913 -0.03 -15.19 28.10
CA HIS A 913 0.33 -15.16 26.68
C HIS A 913 1.86 -15.09 26.47
N ASN A 914 2.60 -14.41 27.37
CA ASN A 914 4.04 -14.13 27.20
C ASN A 914 4.91 -14.76 28.32
N PRO A 915 5.06 -16.10 28.36
CA PRO A 915 5.90 -16.82 29.35
C PRO A 915 7.41 -16.61 29.13
N ASP A 916 7.80 -16.11 27.96
CA ASP A 916 9.10 -15.61 27.54
C ASP A 916 9.48 -14.31 28.27
N SER A 917 8.51 -13.43 28.55
CA SER A 917 8.72 -12.23 29.38
C SER A 917 8.93 -12.52 30.88
N HIS A 918 8.81 -13.76 31.34
CA HIS A 918 8.93 -14.10 32.76
C HIS A 918 10.33 -13.89 33.39
N PRO A 919 11.46 -14.33 32.78
CA PRO A 919 12.79 -14.16 33.38
C PRO A 919 13.25 -12.69 33.30
N ARG A 920 13.73 -12.08 34.39
CA ARG A 920 14.20 -10.68 34.36
C ARG A 920 15.43 -10.49 33.44
N ASN A 921 16.26 -11.51 33.33
CA ASN A 921 17.36 -11.58 32.39
C ASN A 921 17.03 -12.71 31.39
N SER A 922 16.93 -12.39 30.10
CA SER A 922 17.01 -13.35 28.98
C SER A 922 18.14 -12.90 28.05
N GLU A 923 18.63 -13.79 27.20
CA GLU A 923 19.56 -13.42 26.13
C GLU A 923 18.84 -12.62 25.03
N ASP A 924 17.55 -12.90 24.80
CA ASP A 924 16.67 -12.20 23.85
C ASP A 924 16.21 -10.80 24.34
N ALA A 925 16.59 -10.38 25.55
CA ALA A 925 16.04 -9.18 26.18
C ALA A 925 16.78 -7.90 25.75
N MET A 926 16.06 -7.00 25.08
CA MET A 926 16.57 -5.71 24.64
C MET A 926 16.93 -4.82 25.84
N ARG A 927 18.03 -4.05 25.71
CA ARG A 927 18.37 -2.94 26.61
C ARG A 927 18.16 -1.65 25.87
N VAL A 928 17.24 -0.81 26.36
CA VAL A 928 16.75 0.38 25.65
C VAL A 928 16.70 1.55 26.62
N THR A 929 17.20 2.71 26.21
CA THR A 929 17.17 3.94 27.02
C THR A 929 15.85 4.69 26.89
N VAL A 930 15.60 5.65 27.81
CA VAL A 930 14.46 6.56 27.68
C VAL A 930 14.60 7.43 26.42
N ASP A 931 15.81 7.86 26.05
CA ASP A 931 16.07 8.60 24.81
C ASP A 931 15.81 7.78 23.54
N ASP A 932 16.17 6.49 23.49
CA ASP A 932 15.88 5.63 22.33
C ASP A 932 14.37 5.59 22.02
N ILE A 933 13.55 5.38 23.07
CA ILE A 933 12.09 5.43 22.93
C ILE A 933 11.59 6.85 22.66
N ALA A 934 12.21 7.90 23.23
CA ALA A 934 11.82 9.28 22.96
C ALA A 934 12.04 9.68 21.49
N VAL A 935 13.16 9.26 20.89
CA VAL A 935 13.45 9.46 19.46
C VAL A 935 12.47 8.68 18.58
N MET A 936 12.07 7.47 19.00
CA MET A 936 11.02 6.71 18.32
C MET A 936 9.64 7.39 18.41
N LEU A 937 9.23 7.81 19.62
CA LEU A 937 7.98 8.53 19.86
C LEU A 937 7.92 9.86 19.11
N ASP A 938 9.05 10.54 18.92
CA ASP A 938 9.09 11.80 18.17
C ASP A 938 8.93 11.56 16.67
N ARG A 939 9.66 10.56 16.14
CA ARG A 939 9.48 10.09 14.76
C ARG A 939 8.02 9.72 14.47
N TYR A 940 7.30 9.12 15.42
CA TYR A 940 5.91 8.70 15.23
C TYR A 940 4.84 9.68 15.76
N ARG A 941 5.24 10.81 16.36
CA ARG A 941 4.34 11.82 16.95
C ARG A 941 3.13 12.20 16.07
N PRO A 942 3.25 12.38 14.73
CA PRO A 942 2.10 12.72 13.88
C PRO A 942 0.95 11.69 13.90
N TRP A 943 1.27 10.41 14.10
CA TRP A 943 0.28 9.32 14.21
C TRP A 943 -0.22 9.14 15.64
N LEU A 944 0.63 9.38 16.65
CA LEU A 944 0.34 9.09 18.05
C LEU A 944 -0.40 10.22 18.78
N GLN A 945 -0.24 11.48 18.36
CA GLN A 945 -0.86 12.62 19.06
C GLN A 945 -2.40 12.68 18.96
N PRO A 946 -3.05 12.31 17.83
CA PRO A 946 -4.51 12.30 17.73
C PRO A 946 -5.22 11.33 18.71
N ARG A 947 -6.49 11.61 19.00
CA ARG A 947 -7.41 10.76 19.81
C ARG A 947 -6.89 10.26 21.17
N ARG A 948 -6.06 11.03 21.88
CA ARG A 948 -5.41 10.58 23.13
C ARG A 948 -4.50 9.35 22.93
N GLY A 949 -3.87 9.19 21.76
CA GLY A 949 -2.81 8.20 21.54
C GLY A 949 -1.52 8.52 22.31
N GLY A 950 -0.45 7.76 22.05
CA GLY A 950 0.84 7.96 22.71
C GLY A 950 1.61 6.67 22.97
N ILE A 951 1.89 6.38 24.24
CA ILE A 951 2.65 5.19 24.67
C ILE A 951 1.85 4.33 25.65
N THR A 952 1.96 3.02 25.54
CA THR A 952 1.58 2.06 26.58
C THR A 952 2.79 1.25 27.01
N VAL A 953 3.01 1.12 28.31
CA VAL A 953 3.99 0.19 28.87
C VAL A 953 3.23 -1.00 29.44
N SER A 954 3.49 -2.18 28.86
CA SER A 954 2.88 -3.48 29.16
C SER A 954 4.02 -4.51 29.36
N GLY A 955 3.71 -5.82 29.33
CA GLY A 955 4.68 -6.91 29.34
C GLY A 955 5.37 -7.14 30.69
N GLY A 956 5.74 -8.38 30.97
CA GLY A 956 6.40 -8.73 32.23
C GLY A 956 5.57 -8.29 33.45
N GLU A 957 6.13 -7.38 34.25
CA GLU A 957 5.41 -6.54 35.21
C GLU A 957 6.10 -5.15 35.26
N PRO A 958 5.55 -4.09 34.63
CA PRO A 958 6.24 -2.82 34.47
C PRO A 958 6.69 -2.16 35.77
N LEU A 959 5.94 -2.36 36.87
CA LEU A 959 6.28 -1.79 38.18
C LEU A 959 7.58 -2.38 38.78
N LEU A 960 8.07 -3.53 38.29
CA LEU A 960 9.41 -4.05 38.63
C LEU A 960 10.56 -3.21 38.02
N GLN A 961 10.25 -2.25 37.16
CA GLN A 961 11.18 -1.32 36.52
C GLN A 961 10.71 0.15 36.66
N ALA A 962 9.92 0.47 37.70
CA ALA A 962 9.22 1.74 37.89
C ALA A 962 10.03 3.03 37.62
N LYS A 963 11.33 3.10 37.99
CA LYS A 963 12.18 4.29 37.69
C LYS A 963 12.31 4.57 36.19
N TYR A 964 12.43 3.54 35.36
CA TYR A 964 12.47 3.67 33.90
C TYR A 964 11.10 4.05 33.35
N VAL A 965 10.03 3.38 33.81
CA VAL A 965 8.64 3.64 33.35
C VAL A 965 8.22 5.08 33.68
N GLY A 966 8.50 5.56 34.89
CA GLY A 966 8.22 6.93 35.31
C GLY A 966 8.98 7.98 34.49
N ALA A 967 10.28 7.77 34.24
CA ALA A 967 11.08 8.66 33.39
C ALA A 967 10.59 8.67 31.93
N LEU A 968 10.25 7.51 31.38
CA LEU A 968 9.72 7.35 30.03
C LEU A 968 8.35 8.04 29.86
N PHE A 969 7.44 7.85 30.80
CA PHE A 969 6.16 8.55 30.83
C PHE A 969 6.33 10.07 30.99
N ARG A 970 7.24 10.52 31.86
CA ARG A 970 7.60 11.94 32.00
C ARG A 970 8.08 12.54 30.68
N ARG A 971 8.88 11.78 29.92
CA ARG A 971 9.38 12.16 28.60
C ARG A 971 8.25 12.23 27.56
N ALA A 972 7.36 11.24 27.52
CA ALA A 972 6.22 11.20 26.61
C ALA A 972 5.21 12.35 26.85
N ARG A 973 4.88 12.68 28.11
CA ARG A 973 3.97 13.79 28.43
C ARG A 973 4.56 15.15 28.06
N ARG A 974 5.88 15.35 28.18
CA ARG A 974 6.58 16.54 27.63
C ARG A 974 6.46 16.66 26.10
N MET A 975 6.10 15.59 25.40
CA MET A 975 5.88 15.57 23.95
C MET A 975 4.40 15.74 23.55
N GLY A 976 3.50 15.94 24.52
CA GLY A 976 2.05 16.02 24.28
C GLY A 976 1.41 14.68 23.92
N LEU A 977 2.09 13.56 24.21
CA LEU A 977 1.57 12.21 24.06
C LEU A 977 1.01 11.71 25.39
N THR A 978 -0.05 10.90 25.35
CA THR A 978 -0.59 10.28 26.57
C THR A 978 0.17 9.04 26.97
N THR A 979 0.02 8.67 28.24
CA THR A 979 0.71 7.56 28.89
C THR A 979 -0.29 6.56 29.45
N CYS A 980 -0.02 5.27 29.25
CA CYS A 980 -0.89 4.20 29.69
C CYS A 980 -0.08 3.06 30.32
N LEU A 981 -0.47 2.64 31.52
CA LEU A 981 0.19 1.58 32.28
C LEU A 981 -0.67 0.32 32.27
N ASP A 982 -0.25 -0.71 31.55
CA ASP A 982 -0.91 -2.03 31.53
C ASP A 982 -0.18 -2.98 32.49
N THR A 983 -0.86 -3.37 33.57
CA THR A 983 -0.22 -4.07 34.70
C THR A 983 -1.18 -5.04 35.38
N ALA A 984 -0.64 -6.09 36.01
CA ALA A 984 -1.39 -6.96 36.93
C ALA A 984 -1.08 -6.67 38.42
N CYS A 985 -0.34 -5.58 38.66
CA CYS A 985 0.31 -5.10 39.89
C CYS A 985 1.12 -6.13 40.70
N TYR A 986 2.42 -5.89 40.81
CA TYR A 986 3.25 -6.41 41.91
C TYR A 986 4.07 -5.35 42.65
N GLY A 987 4.06 -4.08 42.20
CA GLY A 987 4.86 -3.02 42.81
C GLY A 987 4.47 -2.68 44.26
N THR A 988 5.37 -2.03 44.97
CA THR A 988 5.12 -1.40 46.29
C THR A 988 4.72 0.07 46.14
N PRO A 989 4.15 0.74 47.17
CA PRO A 989 3.76 2.15 47.07
C PRO A 989 4.86 3.10 46.56
N PRO A 990 6.13 3.05 47.03
CA PRO A 990 7.20 3.86 46.47
C PRO A 990 7.55 3.58 45.00
N GLN A 991 7.07 2.48 44.42
CA GLN A 991 7.15 2.21 42.97
C GLN A 991 5.93 2.72 42.21
N TRP A 992 4.79 2.90 42.89
CA TRP A 992 3.61 3.56 42.34
C TRP A 992 3.83 5.08 42.27
N ASP A 993 4.39 5.67 43.33
CA ASP A 993 4.68 7.11 43.44
C ASP A 993 5.64 7.61 42.34
N LEU A 994 6.57 6.76 41.89
CA LEU A 994 7.50 7.06 40.79
C LEU A 994 6.85 7.11 39.39
N VAL A 995 5.63 6.57 39.24
CA VAL A 995 4.99 6.34 37.92
C VAL A 995 3.65 7.08 37.80
N MET A 996 2.85 7.12 38.87
CA MET A 996 1.49 7.66 38.86
C MET A 996 1.39 9.17 38.53
N PRO A 997 2.28 10.07 39.02
CA PRO A 997 2.29 11.48 38.63
C PRO A 997 2.53 11.74 37.13
N HIS A 998 2.92 10.69 36.41
CA HIS A 998 3.20 10.73 34.98
C HIS A 998 2.31 9.75 34.19
N THR A 999 1.28 9.15 34.80
CA THR A 999 0.36 8.22 34.14
C THR A 999 -0.98 8.89 33.88
N ASP A 1000 -1.48 8.86 32.64
CA ASP A 1000 -2.81 9.38 32.29
C ASP A 1000 -3.90 8.29 32.42
N ILE A 1001 -3.56 7.02 32.17
CA ILE A 1001 -4.48 5.87 32.15
C ILE A 1001 -3.80 4.62 32.74
N VAL A 1002 -4.55 3.81 33.50
CA VAL A 1002 -4.13 2.48 33.98
C VAL A 1002 -5.09 1.40 33.47
N LEU A 1003 -4.53 0.37 32.82
CA LEU A 1003 -5.24 -0.88 32.51
C LEU A 1003 -4.81 -1.93 33.54
N LEU A 1004 -5.68 -2.24 34.48
CA LEU A 1004 -5.36 -3.10 35.62
C LEU A 1004 -5.98 -4.48 35.49
N CYS A 1005 -5.16 -5.50 35.28
CA CYS A 1005 -5.62 -6.87 35.17
C CYS A 1005 -5.67 -7.58 36.53
N LEU A 1006 -6.86 -7.64 37.14
CA LEU A 1006 -7.09 -8.18 38.49
C LEU A 1006 -6.91 -9.70 38.63
N LYS A 1007 -6.98 -10.45 37.51
CA LYS A 1007 -6.86 -11.93 37.41
C LYS A 1007 -7.93 -12.78 38.12
N SER A 1008 -8.40 -12.40 39.32
CA SER A 1008 -9.56 -12.98 40.01
C SER A 1008 -9.97 -12.10 41.21
N MET A 1009 -11.22 -12.23 41.68
CA MET A 1009 -11.73 -11.60 42.91
C MET A 1009 -11.81 -12.59 44.10
N LEU A 1010 -11.48 -13.87 43.91
CA LEU A 1010 -11.54 -14.91 44.94
C LEU A 1010 -10.12 -15.38 45.32
N PRO A 1011 -9.69 -15.33 46.60
CA PRO A 1011 -8.29 -15.55 46.98
C PRO A 1011 -7.67 -16.89 46.54
N ASP A 1012 -8.42 -18.00 46.65
CA ASP A 1012 -7.90 -19.32 46.26
C ASP A 1012 -7.86 -19.50 44.73
N VAL A 1013 -8.78 -18.87 43.99
CA VAL A 1013 -8.73 -18.85 42.52
C VAL A 1013 -7.60 -17.94 42.03
N TYR A 1014 -7.39 -16.78 42.66
CA TYR A 1014 -6.22 -15.93 42.42
C TYR A 1014 -4.90 -16.69 42.65
N ARG A 1015 -4.81 -17.49 43.73
CA ARG A 1015 -3.62 -18.31 44.02
C ARG A 1015 -3.40 -19.39 42.96
N LYS A 1016 -4.46 -20.12 42.56
CA LYS A 1016 -4.42 -21.12 41.49
C LYS A 1016 -3.99 -20.51 40.15
N ILE A 1017 -4.54 -19.35 39.78
CA ILE A 1017 -4.22 -18.67 38.52
C ILE A 1017 -2.80 -18.13 38.53
N THR A 1018 -2.39 -17.37 39.56
CA THR A 1018 -1.18 -16.53 39.50
C THR A 1018 0.06 -17.14 40.14
N GLY A 1019 -0.09 -18.20 40.94
CA GLY A 1019 0.96 -18.74 41.82
C GLY A 1019 1.26 -17.89 43.06
N LEU A 1020 0.49 -16.83 43.34
CA LEU A 1020 0.76 -15.88 44.42
C LEU A 1020 -0.45 -15.73 45.38
N PRO A 1021 -0.24 -15.50 46.69
CA PRO A 1021 -1.33 -15.42 47.66
C PRO A 1021 -1.99 -14.03 47.78
N ALA A 1022 -1.40 -12.98 47.20
CA ALA A 1022 -1.65 -11.59 47.59
C ALA A 1022 -2.51 -10.80 46.58
N MET A 1023 -3.77 -11.20 46.41
CA MET A 1023 -4.77 -10.52 45.57
C MET A 1023 -4.96 -9.04 45.95
N GLU A 1024 -4.99 -8.71 47.25
CA GLU A 1024 -5.26 -7.35 47.73
C GLU A 1024 -4.26 -6.31 47.19
N ARG A 1025 -3.01 -6.66 46.87
CA ARG A 1025 -2.04 -5.70 46.31
C ARG A 1025 -2.52 -5.05 45.00
N ALA A 1026 -3.27 -5.79 44.17
CA ALA A 1026 -3.88 -5.23 42.97
C ALA A 1026 -5.09 -4.33 43.31
N LYS A 1027 -5.86 -4.68 44.34
CA LYS A 1027 -7.02 -3.89 44.80
C LYS A 1027 -6.59 -2.60 45.51
N ASP A 1028 -5.52 -2.63 46.29
CA ASP A 1028 -4.91 -1.47 46.94
C ASP A 1028 -4.28 -0.53 45.92
N PHE A 1029 -3.63 -1.07 44.88
CA PHE A 1029 -3.19 -0.28 43.74
C PHE A 1029 -4.37 0.38 42.99
N ALA A 1030 -5.48 -0.33 42.75
CA ALA A 1030 -6.69 0.25 42.15
C ALA A 1030 -7.25 1.42 42.98
N ARG A 1031 -7.31 1.25 44.31
CA ARG A 1031 -7.73 2.31 45.26
C ARG A 1031 -6.79 3.51 45.20
N TYR A 1032 -5.47 3.27 45.16
CA TYR A 1032 -4.45 4.30 45.02
C TYR A 1032 -4.59 5.08 43.69
N VAL A 1033 -4.71 4.39 42.54
CA VAL A 1033 -4.98 5.00 41.22
C VAL A 1033 -6.23 5.90 41.26
N ALA A 1034 -7.33 5.40 41.85
CA ALA A 1034 -8.56 6.17 42.01
C ALA A 1034 -8.43 7.37 42.97
N SER A 1035 -7.52 7.31 43.95
CA SER A 1035 -7.18 8.44 44.82
C SER A 1035 -6.39 9.52 44.07
N CYS A 1036 -5.43 9.12 43.23
CA CYS A 1036 -4.62 10.01 42.39
C CYS A 1036 -5.41 10.69 41.25
N GLY A 1037 -6.61 10.21 40.93
CA GLY A 1037 -7.46 10.80 39.89
C GLY A 1037 -7.18 10.30 38.46
N VAL A 1038 -6.38 9.24 38.33
CA VAL A 1038 -5.96 8.66 37.03
C VAL A 1038 -7.04 7.70 36.50
N GLU A 1039 -7.29 7.74 35.18
CA GLU A 1039 -8.33 6.93 34.52
C GLU A 1039 -8.05 5.44 34.67
N LEU A 1040 -9.03 4.66 35.17
CA LEU A 1040 -8.84 3.25 35.47
C LEU A 1040 -9.78 2.34 34.66
N VAL A 1041 -9.19 1.42 33.91
CA VAL A 1041 -9.89 0.34 33.19
C VAL A 1041 -9.52 -0.99 33.85
N LEU A 1042 -10.50 -1.86 34.08
CA LEU A 1042 -10.26 -3.16 34.73
C LEU A 1042 -10.23 -4.27 33.67
N ARG A 1043 -9.06 -4.87 33.44
CA ARG A 1043 -8.86 -5.97 32.49
C ARG A 1043 -9.20 -7.32 33.12
N TRP A 1044 -10.13 -8.07 32.53
CA TRP A 1044 -10.66 -9.31 33.06
C TRP A 1044 -10.61 -10.44 32.04
N VAL A 1045 -9.80 -11.47 32.29
CA VAL A 1045 -9.73 -12.65 31.41
C VAL A 1045 -10.88 -13.59 31.71
N LEU A 1046 -11.63 -13.96 30.69
CA LEU A 1046 -12.71 -14.95 30.76
C LEU A 1046 -12.16 -16.35 30.50
N LEU A 1047 -12.27 -17.21 31.52
CA LEU A 1047 -11.93 -18.62 31.50
C LEU A 1047 -13.11 -19.39 32.12
N GLU A 1048 -13.63 -20.38 31.38
CA GLU A 1048 -14.88 -21.06 31.69
C GLU A 1048 -14.85 -21.80 33.02
N GLY A 1049 -15.85 -21.55 33.87
CA GLY A 1049 -15.99 -22.14 35.19
C GLY A 1049 -15.03 -21.57 36.24
N VAL A 1050 -14.12 -20.65 35.86
CA VAL A 1050 -13.05 -20.14 36.72
C VAL A 1050 -13.21 -18.64 37.01
N THR A 1051 -13.41 -17.82 35.98
CA THR A 1051 -13.51 -16.34 36.09
C THR A 1051 -14.77 -15.75 35.50
N ASP A 1052 -15.63 -16.55 34.87
CA ASP A 1052 -16.94 -16.16 34.33
C ASP A 1052 -18.11 -16.46 35.27
N THR A 1053 -17.83 -16.94 36.48
CA THR A 1053 -18.86 -17.35 37.46
C THR A 1053 -19.58 -16.15 38.08
N ASP A 1054 -20.85 -16.34 38.44
CA ASP A 1054 -21.71 -15.35 39.10
C ASP A 1054 -21.04 -14.66 40.30
N GLU A 1055 -20.32 -15.42 41.12
CA GLU A 1055 -19.60 -14.93 42.30
C GLU A 1055 -18.46 -13.97 41.90
N GLN A 1056 -17.62 -14.36 40.93
CA GLN A 1056 -16.51 -13.56 40.43
C GLN A 1056 -17.02 -12.27 39.75
N LEU A 1057 -18.04 -12.39 38.90
CA LEU A 1057 -18.62 -11.26 38.16
C LEU A 1057 -19.31 -10.25 39.08
N THR A 1058 -20.01 -10.72 40.11
CA THR A 1058 -20.64 -9.84 41.11
C THR A 1058 -19.58 -9.12 41.95
N ALA A 1059 -18.58 -9.85 42.47
CA ALA A 1059 -17.49 -9.26 43.23
C ALA A 1059 -16.67 -8.25 42.41
N LEU A 1060 -16.45 -8.52 41.12
CA LEU A 1060 -15.81 -7.60 40.18
C LEU A 1060 -16.66 -6.35 39.95
N ALA A 1061 -17.96 -6.50 39.71
CA ALA A 1061 -18.88 -5.40 39.46
C ALA A 1061 -18.99 -4.46 40.67
N ASP A 1062 -19.09 -5.00 41.88
CA ASP A 1062 -19.19 -4.18 43.10
C ASP A 1062 -17.85 -3.55 43.49
N PHE A 1063 -16.72 -4.22 43.22
CA PHE A 1063 -15.41 -3.59 43.33
C PHE A 1063 -15.21 -2.45 42.32
N ALA A 1064 -15.62 -2.63 41.07
CA ALA A 1064 -15.56 -1.59 40.04
C ALA A 1064 -16.35 -0.33 40.44
N LYS A 1065 -17.58 -0.49 40.95
CA LYS A 1065 -18.42 0.62 41.46
C LYS A 1065 -17.77 1.38 42.63
N SER A 1066 -16.88 0.74 43.40
CA SER A 1066 -16.21 1.38 44.55
C SER A 1066 -15.08 2.35 44.16
N LEU A 1067 -14.69 2.40 42.88
CA LEU A 1067 -13.50 3.10 42.40
C LEU A 1067 -13.88 4.37 41.63
N ARG A 1068 -13.60 5.55 42.21
CA ARG A 1068 -14.00 6.88 41.68
C ARG A 1068 -13.61 7.15 40.21
N THR A 1069 -12.51 6.59 39.72
CA THR A 1069 -11.99 6.82 38.36
C THR A 1069 -12.17 5.64 37.41
N PHE A 1070 -12.93 4.63 37.85
CA PHE A 1070 -13.27 3.48 37.01
C PHE A 1070 -14.10 3.91 35.80
N SER A 1071 -13.69 3.45 34.61
CA SER A 1071 -14.34 3.78 33.33
C SER A 1071 -15.13 2.62 32.74
N TYR A 1072 -14.53 1.44 32.61
CA TYR A 1072 -15.18 0.21 32.14
C TYR A 1072 -14.34 -1.04 32.45
N ILE A 1073 -14.97 -2.22 32.38
CA ILE A 1073 -14.30 -3.52 32.37
C ILE A 1073 -13.95 -3.88 30.91
N GLU A 1074 -12.72 -4.32 30.66
CA GLU A 1074 -12.33 -4.98 29.40
C GLU A 1074 -12.37 -6.50 29.60
N LEU A 1075 -13.32 -7.18 28.97
CA LEU A 1075 -13.42 -8.63 28.93
C LEU A 1075 -12.49 -9.18 27.84
N LEU A 1076 -11.62 -10.11 28.23
CA LEU A 1076 -10.60 -10.74 27.39
C LEU A 1076 -10.90 -12.25 27.29
N PRO A 1077 -11.58 -12.74 26.22
CA PRO A 1077 -11.81 -14.16 26.00
C PRO A 1077 -10.50 -14.95 25.96
N PHE A 1078 -10.39 -16.05 26.73
CA PHE A 1078 -9.20 -16.90 26.69
C PHE A 1078 -8.95 -17.46 25.28
N HIS A 1079 -7.67 -17.55 24.89
CA HIS A 1079 -7.22 -17.99 23.57
C HIS A 1079 -5.96 -18.88 23.67
N GLN A 1080 -5.76 -19.79 22.73
CA GLN A 1080 -4.55 -20.65 22.74
C GLN A 1080 -3.25 -20.00 22.21
N LEU A 1081 -3.26 -18.73 21.75
CA LEU A 1081 -2.11 -18.11 21.04
C LEU A 1081 -0.73 -18.28 21.73
N GLY A 1082 -0.67 -18.25 23.06
CA GLY A 1082 0.59 -18.43 23.81
C GLY A 1082 1.21 -19.83 23.78
N LYS A 1083 0.47 -20.86 23.33
CA LYS A 1083 0.88 -22.28 23.36
C LYS A 1083 2.26 -22.52 22.73
N HIS A 1084 2.51 -21.97 21.55
CA HIS A 1084 3.79 -22.10 20.82
C HIS A 1084 5.00 -21.57 21.61
N LYS A 1085 4.79 -20.60 22.52
CA LYS A 1085 5.84 -20.05 23.39
C LYS A 1085 6.19 -20.98 24.54
N TYR A 1086 5.21 -21.69 25.10
CA TYR A 1086 5.47 -22.73 26.10
C TYR A 1086 6.25 -23.91 25.48
N GLU A 1087 5.86 -24.31 24.26
CA GLU A 1087 6.55 -25.32 23.46
C GLU A 1087 8.00 -24.90 23.16
N LYS A 1088 8.23 -23.69 22.63
CA LYS A 1088 9.59 -23.13 22.39
C LYS A 1088 10.46 -23.04 23.66
N LEU A 1089 9.84 -22.82 24.82
CA LEU A 1089 10.53 -22.74 26.12
C LEU A 1089 10.70 -24.10 26.82
N ASN A 1090 10.24 -25.21 26.22
CA ASN A 1090 10.18 -26.54 26.84
C ASN A 1090 9.48 -26.52 28.22
N ARG A 1091 8.33 -25.85 28.31
CA ARG A 1091 7.50 -25.75 29.52
C ARG A 1091 6.12 -26.36 29.30
N GLU A 1092 5.59 -27.01 30.32
CA GLU A 1092 4.20 -27.43 30.36
C GLU A 1092 3.26 -26.22 30.30
N TYR A 1093 2.23 -26.28 29.46
CA TYR A 1093 1.15 -25.30 29.40
C TYR A 1093 -0.13 -25.94 29.95
N THR A 1094 -0.50 -25.58 31.18
CA THR A 1094 -1.59 -26.22 31.92
C THR A 1094 -2.99 -25.99 31.35
N LEU A 1095 -3.13 -25.12 30.34
CA LEU A 1095 -4.36 -24.88 29.59
C LEU A 1095 -4.28 -25.36 28.12
N ALA A 1096 -3.31 -26.22 27.77
CA ALA A 1096 -3.12 -26.70 26.38
C ALA A 1096 -4.29 -27.50 25.79
N ALA A 1097 -5.15 -28.04 26.67
CA ALA A 1097 -6.38 -28.77 26.30
C ALA A 1097 -7.65 -27.92 26.39
N GLU A 1098 -7.58 -26.72 26.98
CA GLU A 1098 -8.75 -25.84 27.13
C GLU A 1098 -9.03 -25.11 25.80
N PRO A 1099 -10.27 -25.11 25.29
CA PRO A 1099 -10.61 -24.42 24.05
C PRO A 1099 -10.51 -22.89 24.20
N SER A 1100 -10.43 -22.17 23.08
CA SER A 1100 -10.69 -20.72 23.09
C SER A 1100 -12.11 -20.44 23.60
N TYR A 1101 -12.26 -19.39 24.39
CA TYR A 1101 -13.51 -19.07 25.09
C TYR A 1101 -14.60 -18.61 24.11
N ASP A 1102 -15.82 -19.13 24.24
CA ASP A 1102 -16.93 -18.83 23.33
C ASP A 1102 -17.29 -17.33 23.29
N PHE A 1103 -17.39 -16.77 22.08
CA PHE A 1103 -17.62 -15.35 21.88
C PHE A 1103 -19.07 -14.95 22.19
N GLY A 1104 -20.06 -15.81 21.90
CA GLY A 1104 -21.47 -15.55 22.22
C GLY A 1104 -21.70 -15.47 23.74
N ARG A 1105 -21.12 -16.40 24.49
CA ARG A 1105 -21.07 -16.38 25.95
C ARG A 1105 -20.36 -15.13 26.50
N ALA A 1106 -19.25 -14.72 25.87
CA ALA A 1106 -18.54 -13.50 26.26
C ALA A 1106 -19.36 -12.21 26.02
N GLN A 1107 -20.13 -12.16 24.92
CA GLN A 1107 -21.14 -11.10 24.70
C GLN A 1107 -22.23 -11.13 25.78
N GLY A 1108 -22.76 -12.31 26.11
CA GLY A 1108 -23.75 -12.48 27.19
C GLY A 1108 -23.25 -11.99 28.55
N ILE A 1109 -21.96 -12.12 28.84
CA ILE A 1109 -21.34 -11.59 30.07
C ILE A 1109 -21.15 -10.07 30.01
N ARG A 1110 -20.72 -9.52 28.88
CA ARG A 1110 -20.70 -8.06 28.64
C ARG A 1110 -22.08 -7.45 28.91
N ASP A 1111 -23.11 -8.03 28.33
CA ASP A 1111 -24.47 -7.50 28.41
C ASP A 1111 -25.09 -7.73 29.79
N ARG A 1112 -24.71 -8.80 30.50
CA ARG A 1112 -25.02 -8.98 31.92
C ARG A 1112 -24.39 -7.88 32.79
N LEU A 1113 -23.11 -7.56 32.59
CA LEU A 1113 -22.42 -6.52 33.35
C LEU A 1113 -23.09 -5.16 33.14
N ILE A 1114 -23.39 -4.80 31.89
CA ILE A 1114 -24.05 -3.54 31.53
C ILE A 1114 -25.49 -3.51 32.05
N LEU A 1115 -26.35 -4.43 31.59
CA LEU A 1115 -27.80 -4.34 31.73
C LEU A 1115 -28.32 -4.82 33.09
N LYS A 1116 -27.66 -5.78 33.74
CA LYS A 1116 -28.11 -6.37 35.02
C LYS A 1116 -27.30 -5.91 36.22
N MET A 1117 -26.01 -5.61 36.04
CA MET A 1117 -25.13 -5.18 37.14
C MET A 1117 -24.83 -3.68 37.15
N GLY A 1118 -25.17 -2.95 36.07
CA GLY A 1118 -25.00 -1.50 35.97
C GLY A 1118 -23.55 -1.05 35.81
N VAL A 1119 -22.69 -1.90 35.24
CA VAL A 1119 -21.25 -1.65 35.09
C VAL A 1119 -20.88 -1.61 33.61
N PRO A 1120 -20.34 -0.49 33.10
CA PRO A 1120 -19.82 -0.42 31.73
C PRO A 1120 -18.79 -1.52 31.46
N ALA A 1121 -18.99 -2.27 30.38
CA ALA A 1121 -18.11 -3.34 29.95
C ALA A 1121 -17.88 -3.30 28.43
N ARG A 1122 -16.73 -3.75 27.98
CA ARG A 1122 -16.37 -3.96 26.58
C ARG A 1122 -15.85 -5.38 26.40
N LEU A 1123 -16.03 -5.91 25.18
CA LEU A 1123 -15.53 -7.22 24.80
C LEU A 1123 -14.37 -7.03 23.82
N MET A 1124 -13.22 -7.59 24.15
CA MET A 1124 -12.07 -7.65 23.25
C MET A 1124 -12.23 -8.85 22.32
N ASP A 1125 -12.10 -8.61 21.02
CA ASP A 1125 -11.94 -9.67 20.03
C ASP A 1125 -10.45 -10.03 19.93
N ASN A 1126 -10.16 -11.33 19.98
CA ASN A 1126 -8.80 -11.88 20.02
C ASN A 1126 -8.44 -12.64 18.73
N GLY A 1127 -9.12 -12.35 17.62
CA GLY A 1127 -8.73 -12.76 16.26
C GLY A 1127 -9.37 -14.03 15.73
N THR A 1128 -10.30 -14.64 16.47
CA THR A 1128 -11.07 -15.82 16.01
C THR A 1128 -12.39 -15.38 15.38
N VAL A 1129 -12.34 -14.97 14.11
CA VAL A 1129 -13.55 -14.66 13.33
C VAL A 1129 -14.29 -15.96 12.98
N SER A 1130 -15.39 -16.25 13.66
CA SER A 1130 -16.43 -17.12 13.13
C SER A 1130 -17.05 -16.44 11.91
N VAL A 1131 -17.06 -17.12 10.76
CA VAL A 1131 -17.65 -16.58 9.53
C VAL A 1131 -19.17 -16.56 9.64
N GLU A 1132 -19.74 -15.45 10.09
CA GLU A 1132 -21.13 -15.12 9.81
C GLU A 1132 -21.25 -14.75 8.32
N VAL A 1133 -21.70 -15.71 7.53
CA VAL A 1133 -22.19 -15.44 6.17
C VAL A 1133 -23.38 -14.50 6.30
N PRO A 1134 -23.42 -13.35 5.59
CA PRO A 1134 -24.58 -12.44 5.64
C PRO A 1134 -25.82 -13.05 4.97
N GLU A 1135 -26.55 -13.89 5.71
CA GLU A 1135 -27.90 -14.26 5.32
C GLU A 1135 -28.80 -13.02 5.36
N ARG A 1136 -29.18 -12.62 4.14
CA ARG A 1136 -30.29 -11.74 3.74
C ARG A 1136 -31.07 -11.07 4.88
N PHE A 1137 -31.26 -9.76 4.73
CA PHE A 1137 -32.48 -9.09 5.16
C PHE A 1137 -33.70 -9.88 4.64
N VAL A 1138 -34.34 -10.63 5.52
CA VAL A 1138 -35.71 -11.09 5.35
C VAL A 1138 -36.60 -10.06 6.03
N GLU A 1139 -37.69 -9.72 5.36
CA GLU A 1139 -38.66 -8.74 5.82
C GLU A 1139 -39.24 -9.13 7.18
N HIS A 1140 -39.34 -8.19 8.12
CA HIS A 1140 -40.54 -8.10 8.93
C HIS A 1140 -40.87 -6.66 9.34
N GLU A 1141 -42.09 -6.27 8.96
CA GLU A 1141 -42.76 -5.01 9.26
C GLU A 1141 -43.29 -4.92 10.71
N MET A 1142 -43.61 -3.68 11.09
CA MET A 1142 -44.62 -3.27 12.10
C MET A 1142 -44.32 -3.50 13.61
N PRO A 1143 -44.99 -2.74 14.49
CA PRO A 1143 -45.91 -1.61 14.22
C PRO A 1143 -45.26 -0.22 14.35
#